data_AF-A0AAV4GMH4-F1
#
_entry.id   AF-A0AAV4GMH4-F1
#
_cell.length_a   1.000
_cell.length_b   1.000
_cell.length_c   1.000
_cell.angle_alpha   90.00
_cell.angle_beta   90.00
_cell.angle_gamma   90.00
#
_symmetry.space_group_name_H-M   'P 1'
#
loop_
_entity.id
_entity.type
_entity.pdbx_description
1 polymer ?
#
loop_
_entity_poly.entity_id
_entity_poly.type
_entity_poly.pdbx_seq_one_letter_code
_entity_poly.pdbx_strand_id
1 'polypeptide(L)'
;MFTKPARKYLLCLCLVCIILAIIGCAKVGSPTGGDKDETQPKVLNLSPKFGTTNFNASKIRIDFDEYIRLKDLQKQLIISPPLKLTPEFSPQGTTSKKLVIKILDSLKPNTTYTFNLGSSIVDNNEGNQLENFKYVFSTGDKLDTLTLRGQVSDALLGKVKPPISVQLYEVRDTLFKDSIIYKQKPFYVATIDSSAQFTFEYIKPGKYRIIALQEKAPDYLFEPKTEHIGFLNDTITVATNTPNLIENEIRIFKEVPVFKFKRPFLSAKNKITFGYEGVLPKDYIIRLLSKIPDTIKTRFLKDMERDSLHYWFTPFKTDSLRFEVHQKKKIDTFTIRFKKLYSDTLLVTPSQKGVLSLRDTIYLEASTPIEKVDQSKILLVVDQDNKPIPFETLFMEGENRIYLNFKVTPDAMYKAVILPEAVEDMFGKTNDTIKLFLKAKSRADYGTLSLKIKNIPRYPIILQLLRKNTIVEKQHSKAPKDYLFEYLDPGNYLVKQTAGDGINNEDWWPNRLNLDILRQHATASNPMDEDFDYAKEFKSLDYNALKKDLETLMRDSQDWWPADFGHYGPLFIRMAWHSAGTYRVGDGRGGGSTGSQRFAPLNSWPDNVNLDKARRLLQPIKQKYGKKISWADLMILTGNVALESMGFKTFGFGGGREDIWEPEKDIYWGIERDWLAENRYSGDRNLENPLAAVQMGLIYVNPEGPDGNPDPVAAAQDIRETFKRMAMNDEETVALIAGGHSFGKTHGAGDTALVGVAPEGAPIEQVGLGWESKYKSGKSGDTIGSGLEVVWTETPTKWSNNFFENLFNYEWELTKSPAGAHQWKPKNNKGSDKVPSTHEPTKSQQPMMLTTDLSLRFDPEYEKISRRFLEHPDQFEKAFGRAWFKLTHRDMGPISCYLGPEVPKEEFIWQDPLPKENQTLIDEKDIIILKNEILKSDLSVAELVSTAWASASTFRGSDRRGGANGARLRLEPQKDWEVNNPKQLKKVLNTLGGIQEKFNSTGKRVSLADLIVLSGCVAVESAIKKAGFNLTVPFTPGRVDASQYQTDIESFSHLEPVADGFRNYLKGKYSVLAEKLLVDKAQLLTLSIPELTVLVGGMRVLNANFDSSDVGVLTDKPGCLTNEFFINILDMGTVWSPVSKEDYSLFEGKDRKTGKVKWTASRNDLIFASNSELRAVAEVYSWTDSKEKFAKDFVVAWNKVMMLDRFDLS
;
A
#
# COMPACT_ATOMS: atom_id res chain seq x y z
N MET A 1 -29.43 67.93 68.28
CA MET A 1 -29.43 69.36 67.93
C MET A 1 -28.08 69.70 67.32
N PHE A 2 -28.03 69.83 65.99
CA PHE A 2 -26.87 69.53 65.13
C PHE A 2 -26.11 68.28 65.61
N THR A 3 -26.51 67.12 65.10
CA THR A 3 -26.00 65.82 65.54
C THR A 3 -24.46 65.78 65.40
N LYS A 4 -23.75 65.48 66.51
CA LYS A 4 -22.28 65.49 66.56
C LYS A 4 -21.54 64.61 65.53
N PRO A 5 -22.12 63.60 64.83
CA PRO A 5 -21.39 62.89 63.77
C PRO A 5 -20.89 63.83 62.66
N ALA A 6 -21.68 64.85 62.28
CA ALA A 6 -21.33 65.75 61.18
C ALA A 6 -20.14 66.68 61.47
N ARG A 7 -19.90 67.04 62.75
CA ARG A 7 -18.77 67.90 63.15
C ARG A 7 -17.44 67.14 63.19
N LYS A 8 -17.46 65.83 63.45
CA LYS A 8 -16.27 64.96 63.35
C LYS A 8 -15.91 64.67 61.90
N TYR A 9 -16.89 64.46 61.01
CA TYR A 9 -16.60 64.30 59.58
C TYR A 9 -16.02 65.56 58.95
N LEU A 10 -16.49 66.76 59.33
CA LEU A 10 -15.91 68.02 58.85
C LEU A 10 -14.49 68.25 59.39
N LEU A 11 -14.23 67.88 60.66
CA LEU A 11 -12.88 67.95 61.24
C LEU A 11 -11.93 66.93 60.59
N CYS A 12 -12.43 65.72 60.28
CA CYS A 12 -11.67 64.68 59.59
C CYS A 12 -11.41 65.04 58.14
N LEU A 13 -12.37 65.69 57.45
CA LEU A 13 -12.18 66.20 56.09
C LEU A 13 -11.16 67.35 56.08
N CYS A 14 -11.21 68.26 57.05
CA CYS A 14 -10.18 69.30 57.19
C CYS A 14 -8.81 68.71 57.56
N LEU A 15 -8.73 67.68 58.40
CA LEU A 15 -7.47 67.00 58.72
C LEU A 15 -6.90 66.26 57.50
N VAL A 16 -7.75 65.62 56.69
CA VAL A 16 -7.37 64.96 55.44
C VAL A 16 -6.94 65.99 54.39
N CYS A 17 -7.62 67.13 54.28
CA CYS A 17 -7.19 68.23 53.40
C CYS A 17 -5.88 68.87 53.86
N ILE A 18 -5.61 68.96 55.17
CA ILE A 18 -4.33 69.44 55.70
C ILE A 18 -3.22 68.39 55.48
N ILE A 19 -3.50 67.10 55.65
CA ILE A 19 -2.54 66.02 55.32
C ILE A 19 -2.25 66.00 53.81
N LEU A 20 -3.26 66.19 52.95
CA LEU A 20 -3.07 66.31 51.50
C LEU A 20 -2.31 67.60 51.11
N ALA A 21 -2.48 68.71 51.85
CA ALA A 21 -1.72 69.93 51.62
C ALA A 21 -0.25 69.83 52.08
N ILE A 22 0.04 69.03 53.13
CA ILE A 22 1.42 68.81 53.62
C ILE A 22 2.17 67.75 52.77
N ILE A 23 1.46 66.88 52.03
CA ILE A 23 2.06 66.01 50.99
C ILE A 23 2.39 66.80 49.70
N GLY A 24 1.92 68.05 49.58
CA GLY A 24 2.09 68.91 48.41
C GLY A 24 3.40 69.69 48.32
N CYS A 25 4.34 69.56 49.25
CA CYS A 25 5.60 70.33 49.25
C CYS A 25 6.81 69.48 49.63
N ALA A 26 7.24 68.60 48.72
CA ALA A 26 8.63 68.17 48.55
C ALA A 26 8.75 67.27 47.30
N LYS A 27 8.51 67.83 46.09
CA LYS A 27 9.06 67.21 44.88
C LYS A 27 10.55 67.56 44.86
N VAL A 28 11.37 66.61 45.30
CA VAL A 28 12.80 66.58 44.96
C VAL A 28 12.86 66.57 43.44
N GLY A 29 13.29 67.68 42.84
CA GLY A 29 13.65 67.72 41.44
C GLY A 29 14.81 66.74 41.24
N SER A 30 14.55 65.63 40.57
CA SER A 30 15.61 64.86 39.93
C SER A 30 16.36 65.82 39.02
N PRO A 31 17.71 65.80 38.99
CA PRO A 31 18.46 66.62 38.05
C PRO A 31 17.87 66.38 36.66
N THR A 32 17.64 67.45 35.91
CA THR A 32 17.40 67.35 34.47
C THR A 32 18.62 66.63 33.90
N GLY A 33 18.51 65.31 33.73
CA GLY A 33 19.46 64.56 32.92
C GLY A 33 19.58 65.28 31.59
N GLY A 34 20.80 65.37 31.06
CA GLY A 34 21.03 65.96 29.76
C GLY A 34 20.14 65.31 28.69
N ASP A 35 20.12 65.90 27.51
CA ASP A 35 19.37 65.34 26.38
C ASP A 35 19.60 63.83 26.31
N LYS A 36 18.50 63.07 26.21
CA LYS A 36 18.54 61.62 26.19
C LYS A 36 19.52 61.17 25.12
N ASP A 37 20.53 60.41 25.51
CA ASP A 37 21.42 59.79 24.54
C ASP A 37 20.64 58.73 23.78
N GLU A 38 20.53 58.90 22.46
CA GLU A 38 19.92 57.92 21.55
C GLU A 38 20.97 57.20 20.71
N THR A 39 22.25 57.49 20.95
CA THR A 39 23.36 56.90 20.20
C THR A 39 23.76 55.55 20.79
N GLN A 40 24.11 54.61 19.90
CA GLN A 40 24.61 53.29 20.29
C GLN A 40 26.09 53.35 20.72
N PRO A 41 26.56 52.43 21.57
CA PRO A 41 27.97 52.31 21.93
C PRO A 41 28.90 52.19 20.72
N LYS A 42 29.98 52.98 20.69
CA LYS A 42 30.96 52.94 19.59
C LYS A 42 32.19 52.15 20.01
N VAL A 43 32.62 51.26 19.13
CA VAL A 43 33.86 50.49 19.32
C VAL A 43 35.05 51.40 19.02
N LEU A 44 35.88 51.68 20.02
CA LEU A 44 37.10 52.47 19.90
C LEU A 44 38.29 51.64 19.41
N ASN A 45 38.41 50.40 19.91
CA ASN A 45 39.56 49.56 19.62
C ASN A 45 39.21 48.07 19.69
N LEU A 46 39.83 47.29 18.81
CA LEU A 46 39.73 45.83 18.75
C LEU A 46 41.15 45.25 18.77
N SER A 47 41.43 44.40 19.75
CA SER A 47 42.71 43.72 19.88
C SER A 47 42.50 42.21 20.10
N PRO A 48 42.88 41.34 19.14
CA PRO A 48 43.36 41.65 17.77
C PRO A 48 42.36 42.43 16.91
N LYS A 49 42.81 42.96 15.75
CA LYS A 49 41.94 43.74 14.86
C LYS A 49 40.87 42.83 14.23
N PHE A 50 39.71 43.41 13.89
CA PHE A 50 38.71 42.72 13.06
C PHE A 50 39.35 42.22 11.76
N GLY A 51 39.04 40.98 11.37
CA GLY A 51 39.56 40.36 10.16
C GLY A 51 41.01 39.87 10.24
N THR A 52 41.57 39.74 11.45
CA THR A 52 42.93 39.19 11.64
C THR A 52 43.04 37.78 11.02
N THR A 53 44.07 37.55 10.20
CA THR A 53 44.48 36.25 9.68
C THR A 53 45.63 35.68 10.50
N ASN A 54 45.89 34.37 10.38
CA ASN A 54 46.84 33.63 11.21
C ASN A 54 46.59 33.83 12.72
N PHE A 55 45.31 33.94 13.09
CA PHE A 55 44.90 34.24 14.45
C PHE A 55 45.33 33.14 15.44
N ASN A 56 46.10 33.52 16.46
CA ASN A 56 46.62 32.61 17.49
C ASN A 56 46.37 33.10 18.93
N ALA A 57 45.60 34.17 19.11
CA ALA A 57 45.31 34.72 20.43
C ALA A 57 44.21 33.91 21.15
N SER A 58 44.29 33.82 22.48
CA SER A 58 43.25 33.20 23.32
C SER A 58 42.25 34.20 23.89
N LYS A 59 42.44 35.50 23.62
CA LYS A 59 41.60 36.59 24.12
C LYS A 59 41.36 37.63 23.02
N ILE A 60 40.12 38.07 22.91
CA ILE A 60 39.70 39.21 22.08
C ILE A 60 39.26 40.31 23.05
N ARG A 61 39.83 41.50 22.91
CA ARG A 61 39.48 42.67 23.71
C ARG A 61 38.85 43.73 22.81
N ILE A 62 37.72 44.25 23.27
CA ILE A 62 36.93 45.28 22.61
C ILE A 62 36.78 46.44 23.59
N ASP A 63 37.28 47.61 23.22
CA ASP A 63 37.16 48.84 24.01
C ASP A 63 36.05 49.73 23.40
N PHE A 64 35.19 50.29 24.25
CA PHE A 64 34.06 51.16 23.89
C PHE A 64 34.30 52.59 24.41
N ASP A 65 33.66 53.58 23.78
CA ASP A 65 33.68 54.98 24.21
C ASP A 65 32.95 55.21 25.54
N GLU A 66 31.98 54.35 25.84
CA GLU A 66 31.15 54.40 27.03
C GLU A 66 31.07 53.07 27.80
N TYR A 67 30.38 53.07 28.93
CA TYR A 67 30.19 51.87 29.76
C TYR A 67 29.09 50.99 29.18
N ILE A 68 29.44 49.78 28.78
CA ILE A 68 28.50 48.79 28.26
C ILE A 68 28.17 47.73 29.32
N ARG A 69 27.05 47.04 29.09
CA ARG A 69 26.65 45.81 29.78
C ARG A 69 26.12 44.81 28.75
N LEU A 70 26.20 43.53 29.09
CA LEU A 70 25.72 42.45 28.23
C LEU A 70 24.29 42.05 28.61
N LYS A 71 23.36 42.14 27.66
CA LYS A 71 21.95 41.78 27.82
C LYS A 71 21.59 40.59 26.94
N ASP A 72 21.00 39.55 27.54
CA ASP A 72 20.55 38.33 26.84
C ASP A 72 21.61 37.67 25.94
N LEU A 73 22.91 37.84 26.24
CA LEU A 73 24.01 37.37 25.39
C LEU A 73 23.87 35.88 25.04
N GLN A 74 23.52 35.02 26.00
CA GLN A 74 23.35 33.58 25.73
C GLN A 74 22.24 33.26 24.72
N LYS A 75 21.23 34.12 24.56
CA LYS A 75 20.14 33.92 23.58
C LYS A 75 20.49 34.45 22.18
N GLN A 76 21.44 35.39 22.10
CA GLN A 76 21.79 36.07 20.85
C GLN A 76 23.15 35.65 20.28
N LEU A 77 24.00 35.02 21.09
CA LEU A 77 25.34 34.61 20.70
C LEU A 77 25.29 33.45 19.71
N ILE A 78 25.84 33.66 18.52
CA ILE A 78 26.07 32.63 17.50
C ILE A 78 27.54 32.61 17.16
N ILE A 79 28.18 31.45 17.34
CA ILE A 79 29.58 31.23 16.96
C ILE A 79 29.60 30.20 15.84
N SER A 80 30.20 30.56 14.71
CA SER A 80 30.29 29.71 13.52
C SER A 80 31.73 29.66 13.02
N PRO A 81 32.38 28.48 12.94
CA PRO A 81 31.91 27.18 13.42
C PRO A 81 31.67 27.13 14.95
N PRO A 82 30.71 26.32 15.44
CA PRO A 82 30.48 26.13 16.87
C PRO A 82 31.71 25.61 17.62
N LEU A 83 31.98 26.17 18.80
CA LEU A 83 33.00 25.68 19.72
C LEU A 83 32.46 24.56 20.63
N LYS A 84 33.36 23.71 21.13
CA LYS A 84 33.03 22.69 22.12
C LYS A 84 32.73 23.32 23.48
N LEU A 85 33.53 24.32 23.88
CA LEU A 85 33.35 25.10 25.10
C LEU A 85 32.94 26.53 24.77
N THR A 86 31.90 27.03 25.44
CA THR A 86 31.44 28.42 25.28
C THR A 86 32.52 29.38 25.80
N PRO A 87 32.88 30.45 25.05
CA PRO A 87 33.82 31.45 25.52
C PRO A 87 33.37 32.16 26.81
N GLU A 88 34.34 32.58 27.60
CA GLU A 88 34.10 33.45 28.76
C GLU A 88 34.03 34.90 28.31
N PHE A 89 32.91 35.57 28.61
CA PHE A 89 32.72 36.99 28.35
C PHE A 89 32.86 37.76 29.66
N SER A 90 33.64 38.84 29.67
CA SER A 90 33.82 39.70 30.84
C SER A 90 33.64 41.17 30.45
N PRO A 91 32.89 41.98 31.20
CA PRO A 91 32.24 41.64 32.47
C PRO A 91 30.94 40.83 32.35
N GLN A 92 30.61 40.01 33.36
CA GLN A 92 29.28 39.41 33.54
C GLN A 92 28.55 40.12 34.68
N GLY A 93 27.44 40.78 34.39
CA GLY A 93 26.60 41.42 35.41
C GLY A 93 27.13 42.75 35.98
N THR A 94 28.30 43.22 35.56
CA THR A 94 28.84 44.56 35.90
C THR A 94 29.06 45.38 34.63
N THR A 95 29.19 46.69 34.77
CA THR A 95 29.43 47.61 33.65
C THR A 95 30.91 47.80 33.40
N SER A 96 31.31 47.95 32.14
CA SER A 96 32.72 48.17 31.77
C SER A 96 32.80 48.88 30.43
N LYS A 97 33.83 49.70 30.22
CA LYS A 97 34.18 50.19 28.87
C LYS A 97 34.91 49.14 28.02
N LYS A 98 35.07 47.92 28.53
CA LYS A 98 35.85 46.85 27.92
C LYS A 98 35.06 45.55 27.95
N LEU A 99 34.95 44.90 26.80
CA LEU A 99 34.50 43.52 26.66
C LEU A 99 35.70 42.63 26.34
N VAL A 100 35.91 41.60 27.15
CA VAL A 100 36.93 40.58 26.92
C VAL A 100 36.25 39.26 26.64
N ILE A 101 36.54 38.68 25.47
CA ILE A 101 36.11 37.34 25.07
C ILE A 101 37.32 36.41 25.20
N LYS A 102 37.28 35.48 26.14
CA LYS A 102 38.34 34.48 26.35
C LYS A 102 37.90 33.15 25.74
N ILE A 103 38.64 32.72 24.73
CA ILE A 103 38.40 31.48 24.00
C ILE A 103 38.99 30.33 24.84
N LEU A 104 38.14 29.37 25.21
CA LEU A 104 38.51 28.23 26.07
C LEU A 104 38.88 26.97 25.29
N ASP A 105 38.59 26.94 24.00
CA ASP A 105 38.72 25.77 23.13
C ASP A 105 39.86 25.95 22.12
N SER A 106 40.36 24.84 21.57
CA SER A 106 41.37 24.87 20.50
C SER A 106 40.68 25.19 19.16
N LEU A 107 41.14 26.25 18.49
CA LEU A 107 40.60 26.65 17.18
C LEU A 107 41.07 25.69 16.08
N LYS A 108 40.19 25.37 15.13
CA LYS A 108 40.52 24.55 13.96
C LYS A 108 41.52 25.31 13.06
N PRO A 109 42.52 24.62 12.46
CA PRO A 109 43.44 25.25 11.51
C PRO A 109 42.70 25.66 10.23
N ASN A 110 43.20 26.68 9.52
CA ASN A 110 42.67 27.16 8.24
C ASN A 110 41.14 27.36 8.23
N THR A 111 40.61 27.99 9.27
CA THR A 111 39.16 28.14 9.49
C THR A 111 38.82 29.58 9.85
N THR A 112 37.84 30.15 9.15
CA THR A 112 37.26 31.44 9.49
C THR A 112 36.23 31.26 10.61
N TYR A 113 36.36 32.04 11.68
CA TYR A 113 35.44 32.07 12.82
C TYR A 113 34.68 33.39 12.84
N THR A 114 33.37 33.28 13.03
CA THR A 114 32.46 34.41 13.22
C THR A 114 31.84 34.35 14.61
N PHE A 115 32.03 35.39 15.40
CA PHE A 115 31.39 35.60 16.70
C PHE A 115 30.31 36.69 16.51
N ASN A 116 29.06 36.28 16.39
CA ASN A 116 27.93 37.19 16.27
C ASN A 116 27.27 37.35 17.64
N LEU A 117 27.32 38.57 18.19
CA LEU A 117 26.76 38.91 19.49
C LEU A 117 25.35 39.53 19.38
N GLY A 118 24.82 39.68 18.16
CA GLY A 118 23.52 40.32 17.92
C GLY A 118 23.49 41.74 18.51
N SER A 119 22.41 42.07 19.20
CA SER A 119 22.18 43.33 19.91
C SER A 119 22.40 43.19 21.43
N SER A 120 23.27 42.27 21.84
CA SER A 120 23.50 41.99 23.27
C SER A 120 24.39 43.01 23.98
N ILE A 121 25.13 43.83 23.24
CA ILE A 121 25.94 44.92 23.80
C ILE A 121 25.04 46.14 23.89
N VAL A 122 24.76 46.59 25.11
CA VAL A 122 23.93 47.76 25.36
C VAL A 122 24.67 48.75 26.22
N ASP A 123 24.43 50.04 26.03
CA ASP A 123 24.92 51.02 26.98
C ASP A 123 24.30 50.78 28.38
N ASN A 124 24.98 51.28 29.39
CA ASN A 124 24.51 51.15 30.76
C ASN A 124 23.34 52.09 31.10
N ASN A 125 23.34 53.31 30.56
CA ASN A 125 22.57 54.44 31.05
C ASN A 125 21.15 54.46 30.46
N GLU A 126 21.01 54.51 29.14
CA GLU A 126 19.76 54.60 28.38
C GLU A 126 19.33 53.26 27.74
N GLY A 127 20.26 52.30 27.63
CA GLY A 127 20.02 50.95 27.11
C GLY A 127 19.94 50.86 25.58
N ASN A 128 20.51 51.83 24.87
CA ASN A 128 20.72 51.79 23.42
C ASN A 128 21.58 50.57 23.06
N GLN A 129 21.16 49.85 22.03
CA GLN A 129 21.75 48.56 21.67
C GLN A 129 22.68 48.75 20.48
N LEU A 130 23.87 48.18 20.54
CA LEU A 130 24.75 48.07 19.38
C LEU A 130 24.23 46.92 18.50
N GLU A 131 23.56 47.26 17.41
CA GLU A 131 22.89 46.28 16.57
C GLU A 131 23.85 45.39 15.78
N ASN A 132 23.57 44.08 15.76
CA ASN A 132 24.23 43.08 14.91
C ASN A 132 25.77 43.06 15.00
N PHE A 133 26.33 43.29 16.19
CA PHE A 133 27.77 43.31 16.37
C PHE A 133 28.41 41.94 16.07
N LYS A 134 29.35 41.92 15.13
CA LYS A 134 30.05 40.71 14.66
C LYS A 134 31.56 40.91 14.69
N TYR A 135 32.27 39.91 15.20
CA TYR A 135 33.74 39.85 15.17
C TYR A 135 34.20 38.62 14.38
N VAL A 136 35.02 38.84 13.35
CA VAL A 136 35.46 37.78 12.41
C VAL A 136 36.98 37.72 12.37
N PHE A 137 37.53 36.51 12.33
CA PHE A 137 38.98 36.25 12.19
C PHE A 137 39.21 34.89 11.52
N SER A 138 40.42 34.64 11.01
CA SER A 138 40.81 33.34 10.45
C SER A 138 42.08 32.82 11.09
N THR A 139 42.12 31.52 11.38
CA THR A 139 43.34 30.82 11.79
C THR A 139 44.25 30.49 10.61
N GLY A 140 43.78 30.66 9.36
CA GLY A 140 44.57 30.55 8.14
C GLY A 140 45.05 31.91 7.63
N ASP A 141 45.71 31.91 6.47
CA ASP A 141 46.29 33.09 5.84
C ASP A 141 45.27 34.05 5.20
N LYS A 142 44.03 33.61 5.01
CA LYS A 142 42.91 34.37 4.42
C LYS A 142 41.59 34.16 5.16
N LEU A 143 40.67 35.12 4.99
CA LEU A 143 39.25 34.97 5.37
C LEU A 143 38.49 34.30 4.22
N ASP A 144 37.55 33.43 4.57
CA ASP A 144 36.54 32.94 3.64
C ASP A 144 35.56 34.08 3.30
N THR A 145 35.07 34.16 2.06
CA THR A 145 34.29 35.34 1.59
C THR A 145 32.92 35.00 1.02
N LEU A 146 32.58 33.73 0.87
CA LEU A 146 31.32 33.36 0.23
C LEU A 146 30.15 33.55 1.20
N THR A 147 28.95 33.70 0.62
CA THR A 147 27.69 33.82 1.34
C THR A 147 26.67 32.86 0.76
N LEU A 148 25.79 32.30 1.60
CA LEU A 148 24.67 31.44 1.19
C LEU A 148 23.37 31.93 1.83
N ARG A 149 22.30 32.07 1.04
CA ARG A 149 20.99 32.55 1.52
C ARG A 149 19.87 31.54 1.26
N GLY A 150 18.82 31.56 2.06
CA GLY A 150 17.63 30.73 1.86
C GLY A 150 16.48 31.10 2.81
N GLN A 151 15.38 30.34 2.73
CA GLN A 151 14.18 30.54 3.54
C GLN A 151 13.73 29.23 4.22
N VAL A 152 13.07 29.34 5.36
CA VAL A 152 12.47 28.22 6.10
C VAL A 152 10.95 28.45 6.25
N SER A 153 10.16 27.39 6.13
CA SER A 153 8.72 27.40 6.42
C SER A 153 8.30 26.18 7.23
N ASP A 154 7.10 26.19 7.80
CA ASP A 154 6.53 25.03 8.51
C ASP A 154 5.69 24.20 7.52
N ALA A 155 5.95 22.90 7.44
CA ALA A 155 5.33 22.01 6.45
C ALA A 155 3.79 21.92 6.55
N LEU A 156 3.22 22.21 7.73
CA LEU A 156 1.77 22.15 7.97
C LEU A 156 1.14 23.54 8.09
N LEU A 157 1.84 24.47 8.75
CA LEU A 157 1.32 25.78 9.10
C LEU A 157 1.71 26.88 8.09
N GLY A 158 2.69 26.62 7.23
CA GLY A 158 3.28 27.58 6.29
C GLY A 158 4.09 28.70 6.95
N LYS A 159 3.87 29.00 8.24
CA LYS A 159 4.61 29.98 9.03
C LYS A 159 5.42 29.32 10.14
N VAL A 160 6.69 29.70 10.23
CA VAL A 160 7.59 29.23 11.28
C VAL A 160 7.50 30.08 12.55
N LYS A 161 7.84 29.46 13.68
CA LYS A 161 8.01 30.15 14.96
C LYS A 161 9.51 30.15 15.34
N PRO A 162 10.21 31.30 15.26
CA PRO A 162 11.59 31.42 15.74
C PRO A 162 11.72 31.08 17.24
N PRO A 163 12.90 30.63 17.72
CA PRO A 163 14.16 30.50 16.99
C PRO A 163 14.24 29.22 16.16
N ILE A 164 14.83 29.32 14.95
CA ILE A 164 15.22 28.17 14.13
C ILE A 164 16.67 28.38 13.75
N SER A 165 17.51 27.39 14.02
CA SER A 165 18.89 27.37 13.54
C SER A 165 18.93 26.68 12.19
N VAL A 166 19.81 27.17 11.31
CA VAL A 166 20.11 26.54 10.04
C VAL A 166 21.58 26.18 10.07
N GLN A 167 21.89 24.96 9.67
CA GLN A 167 23.15 24.29 9.95
C GLN A 167 23.72 23.70 8.66
N LEU A 168 25.01 23.92 8.41
CA LEU A 168 25.72 23.30 7.28
C LEU A 168 26.71 22.26 7.77
N TYR A 169 26.54 21.04 7.27
CA TYR A 169 27.47 19.94 7.48
C TYR A 169 28.30 19.74 6.22
N GLU A 170 29.62 19.84 6.35
CA GLU A 170 30.53 19.61 5.21
C GLU A 170 30.52 18.13 4.82
N VAL A 171 30.33 17.86 3.54
CA VAL A 171 30.30 16.50 2.98
C VAL A 171 31.66 16.21 2.36
N ARG A 172 32.46 15.38 3.04
CA ARG A 172 33.73 14.84 2.54
C ARG A 172 33.58 13.32 2.35
N ASP A 173 33.43 12.87 1.11
CA ASP A 173 33.31 11.46 0.67
C ASP A 173 32.14 10.61 1.26
N THR A 174 32.08 9.33 0.83
CA THR A 174 31.00 8.32 0.99
C THR A 174 30.64 7.92 2.43
N LEU A 175 31.17 8.62 3.44
CA LEU A 175 31.01 8.30 4.86
C LEU A 175 29.99 9.20 5.59
N PHE A 176 29.33 10.13 4.89
CA PHE A 176 28.26 10.91 5.49
C PHE A 176 27.07 10.00 5.85
N LYS A 177 26.94 9.68 7.14
CA LYS A 177 25.80 8.91 7.68
C LYS A 177 24.73 9.87 8.14
N ASP A 178 23.46 9.58 7.86
CA ASP A 178 22.31 10.38 8.35
C ASP A 178 22.30 10.54 9.88
N SER A 179 23.01 9.66 10.59
CA SER A 179 23.16 9.77 12.04
C SER A 179 24.02 10.94 12.54
N ILE A 180 24.67 11.70 11.66
CA ILE A 180 25.61 12.76 12.05
C ILE A 180 24.94 13.90 12.82
N ILE A 181 23.69 14.22 12.48
CA ILE A 181 22.89 15.27 13.13
C ILE A 181 22.58 14.99 14.60
N TYR A 182 22.76 13.75 15.05
CA TYR A 182 22.58 13.35 16.46
C TYR A 182 23.88 13.36 17.27
N LYS A 183 25.04 13.49 16.61
CA LYS A 183 26.33 13.15 17.21
C LYS A 183 27.38 14.25 17.09
N GLN A 184 27.27 15.10 16.09
CA GLN A 184 28.31 16.06 15.73
C GLN A 184 27.70 17.43 15.46
N LYS A 185 28.33 18.48 15.99
CA LYS A 185 27.95 19.87 15.70
C LYS A 185 28.27 20.23 14.23
N PRO A 186 27.48 21.11 13.60
CA PRO A 186 27.68 21.51 12.21
C PRO A 186 28.97 22.29 12.01
N PHE A 187 29.37 22.44 10.75
CA PHE A 187 30.53 23.27 10.39
C PHE A 187 30.16 24.75 10.34
N TYR A 188 28.96 25.11 9.88
CA TYR A 188 28.46 26.49 9.95
C TYR A 188 27.07 26.54 10.57
N VAL A 189 26.77 27.64 11.27
CA VAL A 189 25.44 27.91 11.85
C VAL A 189 24.98 29.32 11.50
N ALA A 190 23.71 29.42 11.12
CA ALA A 190 22.95 30.66 10.97
C ALA A 190 21.62 30.52 11.71
N THR A 191 20.92 31.63 11.92
CA THR A 191 19.54 31.63 12.42
C THR A 191 18.65 32.37 11.45
N ILE A 192 17.37 32.02 11.44
CA ILE A 192 16.39 32.77 10.65
C ILE A 192 16.13 34.16 11.24
N ASP A 193 15.82 35.11 10.38
CA ASP A 193 15.31 36.43 10.74
C ASP A 193 13.77 36.41 10.94
N SER A 194 13.19 37.59 11.19
CA SER A 194 11.73 37.76 11.35
C SER A 194 10.92 37.43 10.09
N SER A 195 11.56 37.42 8.92
CA SER A 195 10.97 37.07 7.61
C SER A 195 11.20 35.59 7.25
N ALA A 196 11.70 34.79 8.19
CA ALA A 196 12.07 33.39 8.04
C ALA A 196 13.21 33.14 7.03
N GLN A 197 14.02 34.15 6.72
CA GLN A 197 15.19 34.03 5.87
C GLN A 197 16.46 33.81 6.69
N PHE A 198 17.43 33.09 6.17
CA PHE A 198 18.74 32.91 6.80
C PHE A 198 19.86 33.28 5.83
N THR A 199 20.99 33.73 6.39
CA THR A 199 22.21 34.01 5.64
C THR A 199 23.42 33.43 6.37
N PHE A 200 24.19 32.59 5.68
CA PHE A 200 25.54 32.23 6.07
C PHE A 200 26.53 33.18 5.40
N GLU A 201 27.54 33.61 6.16
CA GLU A 201 28.62 34.48 5.69
C GLU A 201 29.96 33.86 6.05
N TYR A 202 31.02 34.23 5.31
CA TYR A 202 32.38 33.73 5.51
C TYR A 202 32.47 32.19 5.40
N ILE A 203 31.80 31.62 4.39
CA ILE A 203 31.84 30.18 4.11
C ILE A 203 32.87 29.86 3.03
N LYS A 204 33.56 28.72 3.18
CA LYS A 204 34.47 28.20 2.15
C LYS A 204 33.70 27.46 1.04
N PRO A 205 34.21 27.45 -0.20
CA PRO A 205 33.61 26.64 -1.27
C PRO A 205 33.64 25.15 -0.91
N GLY A 206 32.58 24.43 -1.26
CA GLY A 206 32.45 23.01 -0.92
C GLY A 206 31.02 22.50 -1.01
N LYS A 207 30.87 21.21 -0.78
CA LYS A 207 29.57 20.51 -0.76
C LYS A 207 29.08 20.38 0.68
N TYR A 208 27.84 20.76 0.93
CA TYR A 208 27.25 20.79 2.28
C TYR A 208 25.88 20.13 2.29
N ARG A 209 25.50 19.54 3.42
CA ARG A 209 24.11 19.23 3.73
C ARG A 209 23.55 20.31 4.65
N ILE A 210 22.36 20.79 4.33
CA ILE A 210 21.69 21.83 5.11
C ILE A 210 20.56 21.24 5.94
N ILE A 211 20.54 21.60 7.22
CA ILE A 211 19.53 21.17 8.18
C ILE A 211 18.99 22.43 8.87
N ALA A 212 17.68 22.57 8.94
CA ALA A 212 16.99 23.56 9.77
C ALA A 212 16.41 22.85 10.99
N LEU A 213 16.78 23.29 12.20
CA LEU A 213 16.27 22.74 13.45
C LEU A 213 15.51 23.80 14.24
N GLN A 214 14.30 23.45 14.67
CA GLN A 214 13.59 24.20 15.70
C GLN A 214 13.89 23.57 17.05
N GLU A 215 15.01 23.99 17.63
CA GLU A 215 15.61 23.39 18.80
C GLU A 215 14.97 23.91 20.11
N LYS A 216 14.97 23.08 21.15
CA LYS A 216 14.61 23.53 22.51
C LYS A 216 15.79 24.14 23.26
N ALA A 217 17.00 23.66 22.97
CA ALA A 217 18.26 24.18 23.48
C ALA A 217 19.26 24.25 22.32
N PRO A 218 20.08 25.31 22.21
CA PRO A 218 20.98 25.50 21.07
C PRO A 218 22.26 24.66 21.21
N ASP A 219 22.14 23.33 21.28
CA ASP A 219 23.28 22.41 21.28
C ASP A 219 23.70 21.97 19.87
N TYR A 220 22.88 22.32 18.86
CA TYR A 220 23.05 22.03 17.43
C TYR A 220 22.90 20.56 17.07
N LEU A 221 22.24 19.77 17.92
CA LEU A 221 21.97 18.35 17.71
C LEU A 221 20.47 18.10 17.64
N PHE A 222 20.03 17.26 16.70
CA PHE A 222 18.61 16.99 16.54
C PHE A 222 18.06 16.01 17.59
N GLU A 223 16.99 16.38 18.28
CA GLU A 223 16.22 15.48 19.15
C GLU A 223 14.82 15.17 18.56
N PRO A 224 14.61 13.99 17.93
CA PRO A 224 13.36 13.68 17.20
C PRO A 224 12.07 13.76 18.02
N LYS A 225 12.17 13.55 19.35
CA LYS A 225 10.99 13.53 20.24
C LYS A 225 10.45 14.94 20.49
N THR A 226 11.34 15.92 20.50
CA THR A 226 11.13 17.23 21.11
C THR A 226 11.21 18.36 20.09
N GLU A 227 11.84 18.13 18.94
CA GLU A 227 12.23 19.17 18.00
C GLU A 227 11.62 18.95 16.61
N HIS A 228 11.62 20.02 15.80
CA HIS A 228 11.24 19.94 14.40
C HIS A 228 12.50 20.01 13.55
N ILE A 229 12.51 19.24 12.47
CA ILE A 229 13.61 19.19 11.51
C ILE A 229 13.08 19.54 10.13
N GLY A 230 13.90 20.26 9.37
CA GLY A 230 13.73 20.46 7.93
C GLY A 230 15.09 20.28 7.28
N PHE A 231 15.10 19.76 6.06
CA PHE A 231 16.32 19.57 5.29
C PHE A 231 15.98 19.59 3.80
N LEU A 232 16.99 19.81 2.98
CA LEU A 232 16.88 19.51 1.56
C LEU A 232 17.24 18.04 1.34
N ASN A 233 16.51 17.36 0.46
CA ASN A 233 16.76 15.96 0.13
C ASN A 233 18.19 15.76 -0.42
N ASP A 234 18.69 16.75 -1.14
CA ASP A 234 20.05 16.78 -1.69
C ASP A 234 20.98 17.74 -0.94
N THR A 235 22.27 17.51 -1.14
CA THR A 235 23.34 18.42 -0.73
C THR A 235 23.41 19.66 -1.61
N ILE A 236 23.82 20.78 -1.04
CA ILE A 236 24.09 22.04 -1.76
C ILE A 236 25.59 22.19 -2.06
N THR A 237 25.92 22.86 -3.17
CA THR A 237 27.30 23.22 -3.52
C THR A 237 27.47 24.72 -3.41
N VAL A 238 28.43 25.15 -2.60
CA VAL A 238 28.82 26.56 -2.47
C VAL A 238 30.03 26.80 -3.36
N ALA A 239 29.91 27.70 -4.34
CA ALA A 239 30.94 27.99 -5.34
C ALA A 239 31.31 29.48 -5.37
N THR A 240 32.49 29.79 -5.95
CA THR A 240 33.07 31.15 -5.95
C THR A 240 32.50 32.09 -7.02
N ASN A 241 31.93 31.54 -8.10
CA ASN A 241 31.58 32.31 -9.31
C ASN A 241 30.07 32.41 -9.56
N THR A 242 29.23 32.01 -8.61
CA THR A 242 27.77 31.99 -8.75
C THR A 242 27.09 32.50 -7.47
N PRO A 243 25.93 33.18 -7.56
CA PRO A 243 25.13 33.49 -6.39
C PRO A 243 24.72 32.20 -5.68
N ASN A 244 25.12 32.01 -4.42
CA ASN A 244 24.69 30.84 -3.66
C ASN A 244 23.36 31.17 -2.96
N LEU A 245 22.26 30.89 -3.66
CA LEU A 245 20.88 31.04 -3.17
C LEU A 245 20.19 29.68 -3.18
N ILE A 246 19.47 29.37 -2.11
CA ILE A 246 18.60 28.19 -2.03
C ILE A 246 17.22 28.60 -2.52
N GLU A 247 16.83 28.08 -3.68
CA GLU A 247 15.55 28.41 -4.34
C GLU A 247 14.34 27.77 -3.65
N ASN A 248 14.51 26.55 -3.13
CA ASN A 248 13.44 25.82 -2.42
C ASN A 248 13.45 26.14 -0.93
N GLU A 249 12.30 26.52 -0.39
CA GLU A 249 12.14 26.68 1.06
C GLU A 249 12.43 25.38 1.82
N ILE A 250 13.14 25.48 2.95
CA ILE A 250 13.36 24.34 3.83
C ILE A 250 12.13 24.20 4.72
N ARG A 251 11.35 23.14 4.51
CA ARG A 251 10.12 22.89 5.27
C ARG A 251 10.44 22.10 6.54
N ILE A 252 10.28 22.71 7.71
CA ILE A 252 10.40 22.01 8.99
C ILE A 252 9.12 21.25 9.32
N PHE A 253 9.27 20.07 9.91
CA PHE A 253 8.16 19.24 10.38
C PHE A 253 8.59 18.45 11.62
N LYS A 254 7.60 17.90 12.33
CA LYS A 254 7.85 16.98 13.43
C LYS A 254 7.86 15.55 12.89
N GLU A 255 8.98 14.86 13.06
CA GLU A 255 9.11 13.46 12.64
C GLU A 255 8.17 12.56 13.45
N VAL A 256 7.56 11.58 12.78
CA VAL A 256 6.80 10.52 13.46
C VAL A 256 7.80 9.46 13.92
N PRO A 257 7.93 9.19 15.23
CA PRO A 257 8.88 8.20 15.71
C PRO A 257 8.54 6.80 15.18
N VAL A 258 9.56 6.04 14.79
CA VAL A 258 9.41 4.63 14.43
C VAL A 258 8.83 3.84 15.61
N PHE A 259 7.82 3.01 15.34
CA PHE A 259 7.18 2.22 16.39
C PHE A 259 8.17 1.28 17.09
N LYS A 260 8.13 1.20 18.42
CA LYS A 260 8.97 0.27 19.20
C LYS A 260 8.41 0.04 20.60
N PHE A 261 8.32 -1.22 21.04
CA PHE A 261 8.02 -1.53 22.44
C PHE A 261 9.20 -1.24 23.37
N LYS A 262 8.91 -0.63 24.51
CA LYS A 262 9.81 -0.52 25.66
C LYS A 262 9.74 -1.79 26.49
N ARG A 263 10.75 -2.00 27.33
CA ARG A 263 10.77 -3.10 28.29
C ARG A 263 9.55 -2.98 29.22
N PRO A 264 8.66 -3.98 29.25
CA PRO A 264 7.50 -3.95 30.12
C PRO A 264 7.92 -4.13 31.59
N PHE A 265 7.12 -3.60 32.50
CA PHE A 265 7.35 -3.71 33.94
C PHE A 265 6.03 -3.91 34.69
N LEU A 266 6.13 -4.56 35.86
CA LEU A 266 5.01 -4.70 36.78
C LEU A 266 4.72 -3.33 37.41
N SER A 267 3.60 -2.72 37.06
CA SER A 267 3.20 -1.40 37.56
C SER A 267 2.29 -1.48 38.78
N ALA A 268 1.53 -2.57 38.94
CA ALA A 268 0.78 -2.92 40.15
C ALA A 268 0.70 -4.44 40.32
N LYS A 269 0.25 -4.93 41.47
CA LYS A 269 0.11 -6.39 41.73
C LYS A 269 -0.83 -7.11 40.73
N ASN A 270 -1.71 -6.35 40.08
CA ASN A 270 -2.69 -6.78 39.08
C ASN A 270 -2.47 -6.16 37.68
N LYS A 271 -1.33 -5.50 37.43
CA LYS A 271 -1.09 -4.76 36.18
C LYS A 271 0.37 -4.80 35.72
N ILE A 272 0.59 -5.18 34.46
CA ILE A 272 1.87 -5.03 33.76
C ILE A 272 1.69 -3.97 32.67
N THR A 273 2.62 -3.03 32.59
CA THR A 273 2.60 -1.95 31.61
C THR A 273 3.64 -2.20 30.51
N PHE A 274 3.17 -2.23 29.27
CA PHE A 274 3.95 -2.28 28.04
C PHE A 274 4.01 -0.89 27.43
N GLY A 275 5.03 -0.11 27.79
CA GLY A 275 5.27 1.17 27.13
C GLY A 275 5.71 0.97 25.68
N TYR A 276 5.36 1.88 24.78
CA TYR A 276 5.88 1.90 23.41
C TYR A 276 6.25 3.33 22.99
N GLU A 277 6.92 3.46 21.84
CA GLU A 277 7.17 4.72 21.14
C GLU A 277 6.60 4.61 19.73
N GLY A 278 6.21 5.73 19.11
CA GLY A 278 5.65 5.75 17.76
C GLY A 278 4.17 5.36 17.68
N VAL A 279 3.64 5.27 16.45
CA VAL A 279 2.24 4.91 16.22
C VAL A 279 2.05 3.41 16.42
N LEU A 280 1.18 3.02 17.35
CA LEU A 280 0.81 1.63 17.58
C LEU A 280 0.21 1.03 16.29
N PRO A 281 0.86 0.03 15.66
CA PRO A 281 0.39 -0.52 14.40
C PRO A 281 -0.81 -1.45 14.66
N LYS A 282 -1.52 -1.88 13.62
CA LYS A 282 -2.71 -2.75 13.80
C LYS A 282 -2.36 -4.24 13.97
N ASP A 283 -1.12 -4.63 13.64
CA ASP A 283 -0.64 -6.01 13.49
C ASP A 283 0.33 -6.47 14.59
N TYR A 284 0.51 -5.70 15.67
CA TYR A 284 1.33 -6.17 16.80
C TYR A 284 0.65 -7.32 17.54
N ILE A 285 1.44 -8.26 18.04
CA ILE A 285 0.93 -9.38 18.83
C ILE A 285 1.70 -9.44 20.16
N ILE A 286 0.99 -9.46 21.29
CA ILE A 286 1.56 -9.76 22.61
C ILE A 286 1.02 -11.11 23.07
N ARG A 287 1.89 -12.12 23.15
CA ARG A 287 1.56 -13.47 23.64
C ARG A 287 2.10 -13.68 25.04
N LEU A 288 1.27 -14.18 25.95
CA LEU A 288 1.72 -14.71 27.23
C LEU A 288 2.27 -16.12 27.00
N LEU A 289 3.56 -16.35 27.31
CA LEU A 289 4.21 -17.65 27.19
C LEU A 289 4.14 -18.48 28.48
N SER A 290 3.98 -17.82 29.62
CA SER A 290 3.82 -18.51 30.91
C SER A 290 2.43 -19.14 31.01
N LYS A 291 2.36 -20.41 31.43
CA LYS A 291 1.08 -21.04 31.77
C LYS A 291 0.48 -20.38 33.01
N ILE A 292 -0.78 -19.98 32.93
CA ILE A 292 -1.56 -19.45 34.05
C ILE A 292 -2.79 -20.32 34.28
N PRO A 293 -3.30 -20.44 35.53
CA PRO A 293 -4.53 -21.18 35.80
C PRO A 293 -5.74 -20.57 35.07
N ASP A 294 -6.68 -21.41 34.62
CA ASP A 294 -7.89 -20.97 33.91
C ASP A 294 -8.81 -20.05 34.74
N THR A 295 -8.61 -20.04 36.06
CA THR A 295 -9.32 -19.15 37.00
C THR A 295 -8.83 -17.70 36.92
N ILE A 296 -7.70 -17.44 36.26
CA ILE A 296 -7.12 -16.10 36.15
C ILE A 296 -7.73 -15.33 34.99
N LYS A 297 -8.59 -14.36 35.31
CA LYS A 297 -9.08 -13.37 34.33
C LYS A 297 -7.94 -12.45 33.89
N THR A 298 -7.86 -12.15 32.59
CA THR A 298 -6.87 -11.24 32.01
C THR A 298 -7.51 -10.31 30.96
N ARG A 299 -6.97 -9.10 30.77
CA ARG A 299 -7.43 -8.14 29.74
C ARG A 299 -6.29 -7.22 29.32
N PHE A 300 -6.18 -6.94 28.02
CA PHE A 300 -5.33 -5.87 27.51
C PHE A 300 -6.16 -4.60 27.28
N LEU A 301 -5.68 -3.46 27.77
CA LEU A 301 -6.29 -2.15 27.53
C LEU A 301 -5.22 -1.15 27.12
N LYS A 302 -5.58 -0.23 26.23
CA LYS A 302 -4.71 0.88 25.86
C LYS A 302 -4.81 1.98 26.91
N ASP A 303 -3.67 2.55 27.29
CA ASP A 303 -3.64 3.81 28.03
C ASP A 303 -3.98 4.96 27.08
N MET A 304 -5.06 5.69 27.34
CA MET A 304 -5.53 6.73 26.44
C MET A 304 -4.71 8.02 26.53
N GLU A 305 -3.93 8.21 27.59
CA GLU A 305 -3.10 9.41 27.80
C GLU A 305 -1.63 9.16 27.50
N ARG A 306 -1.21 7.89 27.42
CA ARG A 306 0.20 7.50 27.28
C ARG A 306 0.36 6.46 26.19
N ASP A 307 1.56 6.43 25.59
CA ASP A 307 1.95 5.36 24.68
C ASP A 307 2.25 4.08 25.47
N SER A 308 1.20 3.44 25.99
CA SER A 308 1.30 2.26 26.82
C SER A 308 0.09 1.34 26.66
N LEU A 309 0.33 0.04 26.74
CA LEU A 309 -0.70 -0.99 26.87
C LEU A 309 -0.61 -1.61 28.27
N HIS A 310 -1.75 -1.73 28.94
CA HIS A 310 -1.84 -2.35 30.25
C HIS A 310 -2.40 -3.76 30.11
N TYR A 311 -1.61 -4.73 30.56
CA TYR A 311 -2.04 -6.11 30.77
C TYR A 311 -2.53 -6.27 32.20
N TRP A 312 -3.84 -6.38 32.35
CA TRP A 312 -4.53 -6.59 33.61
C TRP A 312 -4.73 -8.07 33.87
N PHE A 313 -4.58 -8.49 35.12
CA PHE A 313 -4.80 -9.88 35.53
C PHE A 313 -5.22 -9.95 37.00
N THR A 314 -6.06 -10.94 37.32
CA THR A 314 -6.40 -11.26 38.71
C THR A 314 -5.16 -11.76 39.46
N PRO A 315 -4.78 -11.18 40.63
CA PRO A 315 -3.54 -11.57 41.32
C PRO A 315 -3.48 -13.04 41.71
N PHE A 316 -2.36 -13.70 41.41
CA PHE A 316 -2.07 -15.08 41.80
C PHE A 316 -0.61 -15.26 42.18
N LYS A 317 -0.26 -16.42 42.74
CA LYS A 317 1.11 -16.73 43.17
C LYS A 317 1.95 -17.17 41.97
N THR A 318 2.92 -16.35 41.58
CA THR A 318 3.93 -16.68 40.56
C THR A 318 5.20 -15.85 40.80
N ASP A 319 6.36 -16.38 40.42
CA ASP A 319 7.65 -15.68 40.53
C ASP A 319 7.91 -14.78 39.31
N SER A 320 7.41 -15.16 38.13
CA SER A 320 7.56 -14.36 36.91
C SER A 320 6.54 -14.72 35.83
N LEU A 321 6.30 -13.77 34.92
CA LEU A 321 5.58 -14.01 33.67
C LEU A 321 6.45 -13.68 32.48
N ARG A 322 6.38 -14.52 31.46
CA ARG A 322 7.11 -14.37 30.21
C ARG A 322 6.13 -14.02 29.10
N PHE A 323 6.43 -12.95 28.37
CA PHE A 323 5.66 -12.48 27.23
C PHE A 323 6.54 -12.47 25.99
N GLU A 324 5.92 -12.71 24.85
CA GLU A 324 6.50 -12.59 23.53
C GLU A 324 5.77 -11.46 22.79
N VAL A 325 6.52 -10.51 22.25
CA VAL A 325 5.98 -9.36 21.53
C VAL A 325 6.48 -9.43 20.09
N HIS A 326 5.54 -9.52 19.14
CA HIS A 326 5.82 -9.56 17.71
C HIS A 326 5.64 -8.16 17.13
N GLN A 327 6.67 -7.70 16.45
CA GLN A 327 6.63 -6.49 15.66
C GLN A 327 7.37 -6.74 14.34
N LYS A 328 6.63 -6.88 13.23
CA LYS A 328 7.19 -7.26 11.92
C LYS A 328 8.06 -8.53 12.05
N LYS A 329 9.33 -8.50 11.59
CA LYS A 329 10.31 -9.60 11.70
C LYS A 329 10.99 -9.73 13.07
N LYS A 330 10.72 -8.83 14.02
CA LYS A 330 11.40 -8.80 15.32
C LYS A 330 10.50 -9.40 16.40
N ILE A 331 11.00 -10.47 17.01
CA ILE A 331 10.37 -11.10 18.17
C ILE A 331 11.19 -10.71 19.40
N ASP A 332 10.60 -9.90 20.27
CA ASP A 332 11.19 -9.57 21.57
C ASP A 332 10.51 -10.41 22.66
N THR A 333 11.31 -11.05 23.50
CA THR A 333 10.79 -11.80 24.65
C THR A 333 11.12 -11.10 25.95
N PHE A 334 10.11 -10.86 26.79
CA PHE A 334 10.25 -10.17 28.07
C PHE A 334 9.89 -11.09 29.22
N THR A 335 10.73 -11.11 30.26
CA THR A 335 10.42 -11.77 31.53
C THR A 335 10.22 -10.71 32.61
N ILE A 336 9.04 -10.69 33.22
CA ILE A 336 8.66 -9.77 34.29
C ILE A 336 8.64 -10.57 35.59
N ARG A 337 9.55 -10.23 36.52
CA ARG A 337 9.58 -10.83 37.86
C ARG A 337 8.63 -10.11 38.79
N PHE A 338 7.91 -10.85 39.60
CA PHE A 338 6.94 -10.30 40.53
C PHE A 338 7.65 -9.68 41.73
N LYS A 339 7.16 -8.50 42.16
CA LYS A 339 7.65 -7.78 43.34
C LYS A 339 6.46 -7.48 44.25
N LYS A 340 6.72 -7.19 45.53
CA LYS A 340 5.69 -6.74 46.47
C LYS A 340 5.22 -5.34 46.05
N LEU A 341 4.02 -5.26 45.48
CA LEU A 341 3.32 -4.03 45.11
C LEU A 341 1.88 -4.10 45.62
N TYR A 342 1.23 -2.95 45.73
CA TYR A 342 -0.20 -2.86 46.00
C TYR A 342 -1.01 -3.19 44.73
N SER A 343 -2.24 -3.66 44.91
CA SER A 343 -3.20 -3.84 43.80
C SER A 343 -3.88 -2.50 43.52
N ASP A 344 -4.02 -2.16 42.25
CA ASP A 344 -4.89 -1.06 41.85
C ASP A 344 -6.35 -1.44 42.15
N THR A 345 -7.11 -0.47 42.63
CA THR A 345 -8.53 -0.62 42.97
C THR A 345 -9.39 0.26 42.06
N LEU A 346 -10.64 -0.12 41.85
CA LEU A 346 -11.62 0.68 41.10
C LEU A 346 -11.76 2.08 41.69
N LEU A 347 -11.48 3.07 40.87
CA LEU A 347 -11.79 4.47 41.05
C LEU A 347 -12.49 4.91 39.77
N VAL A 348 -13.71 5.44 39.89
CA VAL A 348 -14.46 5.97 38.75
C VAL A 348 -14.42 7.49 38.81
N THR A 349 -13.85 8.11 37.77
CA THR A 349 -13.68 9.56 37.67
C THR A 349 -14.39 10.12 36.45
N PRO A 350 -15.16 11.21 36.58
CA PRO A 350 -15.76 11.88 35.43
C PRO A 350 -14.70 12.66 34.62
N SER A 351 -14.90 12.74 33.30
CA SER A 351 -14.02 13.41 32.35
C SER A 351 -13.80 14.90 32.61
N GLN A 352 -14.80 15.56 33.19
CA GLN A 352 -14.73 16.97 33.58
C GLN A 352 -15.62 17.25 34.79
N LYS A 353 -15.32 18.36 35.49
CA LYS A 353 -16.13 18.91 36.59
C LYS A 353 -16.34 20.40 36.37
N GLY A 354 -17.50 20.92 36.75
CA GLY A 354 -17.75 22.37 36.74
C GLY A 354 -18.32 22.85 35.40
N VAL A 355 -17.48 23.22 34.43
CA VAL A 355 -17.96 23.83 33.17
C VAL A 355 -18.13 22.76 32.09
N LEU A 356 -19.28 22.77 31.41
CA LEU A 356 -19.61 21.88 30.31
C LEU A 356 -19.76 22.68 29.02
N SER A 357 -19.00 22.33 27.99
CA SER A 357 -19.23 22.94 26.69
C SER A 357 -20.42 22.29 25.99
N LEU A 358 -21.12 23.03 25.15
CA LEU A 358 -22.30 22.51 24.44
C LEU A 358 -21.99 21.38 23.45
N ARG A 359 -20.71 21.20 23.10
CA ARG A 359 -20.21 20.13 22.23
C ARG A 359 -19.41 19.05 22.96
N ASP A 360 -19.19 19.19 24.27
CA ASP A 360 -18.44 18.20 25.03
C ASP A 360 -19.29 16.94 25.26
N THR A 361 -18.66 15.76 25.17
CA THR A 361 -19.27 14.51 25.63
C THR A 361 -18.68 14.13 26.99
N ILE A 362 -19.53 14.00 28.01
CA ILE A 362 -19.08 13.58 29.34
C ILE A 362 -18.93 12.07 29.36
N TYR A 363 -17.86 11.58 29.99
CA TYR A 363 -17.68 10.16 30.25
C TYR A 363 -17.21 9.91 31.68
N LEU A 364 -17.41 8.69 32.15
CA LEU A 364 -16.83 8.15 33.38
C LEU A 364 -15.69 7.22 32.98
N GLU A 365 -14.52 7.43 33.56
CA GLU A 365 -13.33 6.60 33.36
C GLU A 365 -13.06 5.79 34.62
N ALA A 366 -12.85 4.48 34.46
CA ALA A 366 -12.48 3.60 35.56
C ALA A 366 -10.96 3.34 35.57
N SER A 367 -10.35 3.36 36.76
CA SER A 367 -8.92 3.04 36.93
C SER A 367 -8.58 1.57 36.70
N THR A 368 -9.56 0.67 36.82
CA THR A 368 -9.47 -0.78 36.58
C THR A 368 -10.46 -1.20 35.50
N PRO A 369 -10.24 -2.32 34.79
CA PRO A 369 -11.08 -2.72 33.67
C PRO A 369 -12.54 -2.96 34.08
N ILE A 370 -13.49 -2.29 33.42
CA ILE A 370 -14.92 -2.40 33.69
C ILE A 370 -15.43 -3.74 33.17
N GLU A 371 -16.13 -4.48 34.02
CA GLU A 371 -16.81 -5.73 33.65
C GLU A 371 -18.30 -5.48 33.36
N LYS A 372 -18.93 -4.61 34.16
CA LYS A 372 -20.38 -4.40 34.10
C LYS A 372 -20.74 -2.95 34.44
N VAL A 373 -21.76 -2.44 33.75
CA VAL A 373 -22.36 -1.13 33.99
C VAL A 373 -23.87 -1.29 34.16
N ASP A 374 -24.42 -0.77 35.25
CA ASP A 374 -25.85 -0.71 35.52
C ASP A 374 -26.37 0.71 35.30
N GLN A 375 -26.94 0.96 34.12
CA GLN A 375 -27.49 2.25 33.73
C GLN A 375 -28.62 2.71 34.66
N SER A 376 -29.38 1.79 35.27
CA SER A 376 -30.50 2.14 36.16
C SER A 376 -30.04 2.86 37.44
N LYS A 377 -28.75 2.73 37.78
CA LYS A 377 -28.11 3.36 38.94
C LYS A 377 -27.42 4.68 38.61
N ILE A 378 -27.57 5.19 37.40
CA ILE A 378 -27.07 6.50 36.99
C ILE A 378 -28.26 7.45 36.83
N LEU A 379 -28.24 8.56 37.56
CA LEU A 379 -29.28 9.59 37.51
C LEU A 379 -28.69 10.86 36.94
N LEU A 380 -29.37 11.47 35.97
CA LEU A 380 -28.99 12.76 35.41
C LEU A 380 -30.20 13.71 35.49
N VAL A 381 -30.04 14.83 36.20
CA VAL A 381 -31.11 15.81 36.41
C VAL A 381 -30.64 17.23 36.05
N VAL A 382 -31.60 18.11 35.74
CA VAL A 382 -31.35 19.56 35.63
C VAL A 382 -31.67 20.22 36.97
N ASP A 383 -30.72 20.98 37.52
CA ASP A 383 -30.68 21.48 38.90
C ASP A 383 -31.85 22.43 39.24
N GLN A 384 -32.38 23.17 38.26
CA GLN A 384 -33.47 24.13 38.50
C GLN A 384 -34.82 23.45 38.83
N ASP A 385 -35.02 22.19 38.41
CA ASP A 385 -36.31 21.47 38.57
C ASP A 385 -36.16 20.05 39.15
N ASN A 386 -34.94 19.53 39.37
CA ASN A 386 -34.65 18.13 39.71
C ASN A 386 -35.31 17.09 38.77
N LYS A 387 -35.76 17.51 37.57
CA LYS A 387 -36.38 16.64 36.59
C LYS A 387 -35.33 15.71 35.98
N PRO A 388 -35.57 14.39 35.98
CA PRO A 388 -34.74 13.44 35.23
C PRO A 388 -34.73 13.83 33.76
N ILE A 389 -33.54 13.87 33.16
CA ILE A 389 -33.41 14.02 31.71
C ILE A 389 -33.07 12.66 31.09
N PRO A 390 -33.68 12.31 29.95
CA PRO A 390 -33.29 11.11 29.21
C PRO A 390 -31.83 11.21 28.77
N PHE A 391 -31.08 10.13 28.94
CA PHE A 391 -29.72 9.97 28.48
C PHE A 391 -29.45 8.49 28.15
N GLU A 392 -28.47 8.25 27.28
CA GLU A 392 -27.99 6.91 26.96
C GLU A 392 -26.57 6.72 27.50
N THR A 393 -26.26 5.51 27.98
CA THR A 393 -24.89 5.15 28.35
C THR A 393 -24.27 4.31 27.25
N LEU A 394 -23.06 4.68 26.81
CA LEU A 394 -22.28 3.87 25.88
C LEU A 394 -20.96 3.46 26.54
N PHE A 395 -20.81 2.16 26.82
CA PHE A 395 -19.56 1.61 27.32
C PHE A 395 -18.62 1.27 26.16
N MET A 396 -17.47 1.95 26.11
CA MET A 396 -16.40 1.68 25.16
C MET A 396 -15.34 0.80 25.82
N GLU A 397 -15.44 -0.52 25.64
CA GLU A 397 -14.56 -1.49 26.32
C GLU A 397 -13.07 -1.22 26.05
N GLY A 398 -12.71 -0.87 24.80
CA GLY A 398 -11.33 -0.58 24.43
C GLY A 398 -10.73 0.69 25.08
N GLU A 399 -11.57 1.62 25.52
CA GLU A 399 -11.17 2.86 26.19
C GLU A 399 -11.35 2.81 27.70
N ASN A 400 -12.03 1.78 28.21
CA ASN A 400 -12.43 1.67 29.60
C ASN A 400 -13.25 2.87 30.12
N ARG A 401 -14.11 3.42 29.25
CA ARG A 401 -14.92 4.63 29.50
C ARG A 401 -16.40 4.39 29.25
N ILE A 402 -17.24 5.02 30.06
CA ILE A 402 -18.70 5.02 29.98
C ILE A 402 -19.16 6.41 29.60
N TYR A 403 -19.61 6.61 28.37
CA TYR A 403 -20.10 7.88 27.87
C TYR A 403 -21.54 8.13 28.31
N LEU A 404 -21.82 9.35 28.77
CA LEU A 404 -23.16 9.82 29.11
C LEU A 404 -23.67 10.72 27.98
N ASN A 405 -24.47 10.16 27.08
CA ASN A 405 -24.98 10.87 25.93
C ASN A 405 -26.32 11.52 26.23
N PHE A 406 -26.34 12.86 26.31
CA PHE A 406 -27.56 13.65 26.45
C PHE A 406 -27.41 15.00 25.76
N LYS A 407 -28.53 15.65 25.48
CA LYS A 407 -28.54 16.98 24.86
C LYS A 407 -28.22 18.05 25.90
N VAL A 408 -27.08 18.71 25.73
CA VAL A 408 -26.68 19.86 26.57
C VAL A 408 -27.44 21.11 26.11
N THR A 409 -28.01 21.84 27.06
CA THR A 409 -28.77 23.08 26.86
C THR A 409 -27.93 24.25 27.39
N PRO A 410 -27.80 25.37 26.65
CA PRO A 410 -27.10 26.56 27.13
C PRO A 410 -27.59 27.03 28.50
N ASP A 411 -26.66 27.50 29.33
CA ASP A 411 -26.92 28.05 30.67
C ASP A 411 -27.55 27.09 31.69
N ALA A 412 -27.84 25.84 31.30
CA ALA A 412 -28.39 24.83 32.18
C ALA A 412 -27.36 24.30 33.19
N MET A 413 -27.83 23.99 34.39
CA MET A 413 -27.05 23.30 35.41
C MET A 413 -27.52 21.85 35.48
N TYR A 414 -26.59 20.92 35.32
CA TYR A 414 -26.82 19.48 35.39
C TYR A 414 -26.19 18.92 36.65
N LYS A 415 -26.87 17.94 37.22
CA LYS A 415 -26.37 17.11 38.31
C LYS A 415 -26.48 15.65 37.91
N ALA A 416 -25.33 14.98 37.78
CA ALA A 416 -25.28 13.53 37.61
C ALA A 416 -24.97 12.88 38.96
N VAL A 417 -25.73 11.86 39.34
CA VAL A 417 -25.52 11.04 40.53
C VAL A 417 -25.36 9.59 40.08
N ILE A 418 -24.16 9.07 40.23
CA ILE A 418 -23.84 7.66 39.99
C ILE A 418 -23.94 6.99 41.35
N LEU A 419 -24.91 6.10 41.52
CA LEU A 419 -25.15 5.40 42.79
C LEU A 419 -24.10 4.29 43.01
N PRO A 420 -23.98 3.76 44.25
CA PRO A 420 -23.09 2.63 44.50
C PRO A 420 -23.42 1.44 43.59
N GLU A 421 -22.40 0.69 43.18
CA GLU A 421 -22.54 -0.50 42.31
C GLU A 421 -23.10 -0.23 40.90
N ALA A 422 -23.05 1.01 40.43
CA ALA A 422 -23.37 1.34 39.03
C ALA A 422 -22.30 0.84 38.05
N VAL A 423 -21.05 0.69 38.51
CA VAL A 423 -19.90 0.22 37.75
C VAL A 423 -19.20 -0.86 38.58
N GLU A 424 -18.99 -2.02 37.98
CA GLU A 424 -18.26 -3.14 38.55
C GLU A 424 -17.02 -3.44 37.68
N ASP A 425 -15.87 -3.61 38.31
CA ASP A 425 -14.62 -3.95 37.61
C ASP A 425 -14.40 -5.46 37.50
N MET A 426 -13.38 -5.86 36.73
CA MET A 426 -13.00 -7.26 36.52
C MET A 426 -12.60 -8.02 37.79
N PHE A 427 -12.40 -7.31 38.91
CA PHE A 427 -12.05 -7.85 40.23
C PHE A 427 -13.26 -7.91 41.18
N GLY A 428 -14.47 -7.59 40.69
CA GLY A 428 -15.71 -7.57 41.48
C GLY A 428 -15.79 -6.41 42.46
N LYS A 429 -15.00 -5.34 42.26
CA LYS A 429 -15.12 -4.09 43.02
C LYS A 429 -16.11 -3.17 42.36
N THR A 430 -16.87 -2.47 43.18
CA THR A 430 -17.92 -1.56 42.74
C THR A 430 -17.60 -0.11 43.13
N ASN A 431 -18.13 0.85 42.38
CA ASN A 431 -17.98 2.26 42.71
C ASN A 431 -18.82 2.66 43.93
N ASP A 432 -18.37 3.70 44.65
CA ASP A 432 -19.17 4.46 45.62
C ASP A 432 -20.03 5.53 44.93
N THR A 433 -20.84 6.26 45.70
CA THR A 433 -21.65 7.36 45.15
C THR A 433 -20.78 8.48 44.58
N ILE A 434 -20.96 8.82 43.30
CA ILE A 434 -20.29 9.95 42.65
C ILE A 434 -21.32 11.01 42.30
N LYS A 435 -21.07 12.24 42.73
CA LYS A 435 -21.89 13.41 42.39
C LYS A 435 -21.08 14.34 41.49
N LEU A 436 -21.66 14.66 40.34
CA LEU A 436 -21.07 15.53 39.34
C LEU A 436 -22.01 16.71 39.11
N PHE A 437 -21.48 17.92 39.25
CA PHE A 437 -22.18 19.17 38.95
C PHE A 437 -21.54 19.80 37.73
N LEU A 438 -22.37 20.12 36.74
CA LEU A 438 -21.95 20.68 35.45
C LEU A 438 -22.80 21.90 35.13
N LYS A 439 -22.17 22.98 34.74
CA LYS A 439 -22.81 24.19 34.24
C LYS A 439 -22.47 24.32 32.77
N ALA A 440 -23.48 24.22 31.92
CA ALA A 440 -23.32 24.47 30.51
C ALA A 440 -22.90 25.93 30.28
N LYS A 441 -21.95 26.16 29.37
CA LYS A 441 -21.59 27.51 28.94
C LYS A 441 -22.78 28.23 28.31
N SER A 442 -22.73 29.55 28.33
CA SER A 442 -23.76 30.37 27.70
C SER A 442 -23.62 30.31 26.18
N ARG A 443 -24.70 30.56 25.45
CA ARG A 443 -24.63 30.74 23.99
C ARG A 443 -23.68 31.87 23.60
N ALA A 444 -23.54 32.89 24.45
CA ALA A 444 -22.63 34.02 24.24
C ALA A 444 -21.13 33.63 24.25
N ASP A 445 -20.78 32.48 24.83
CA ASP A 445 -19.40 32.00 24.88
C ASP A 445 -18.92 31.34 23.57
N TYR A 446 -19.81 31.22 22.58
CA TYR A 446 -19.55 30.54 21.32
C TYR A 446 -19.75 31.43 20.10
N GLY A 447 -18.99 31.13 19.05
CA GLY A 447 -19.19 31.67 17.72
C GLY A 447 -20.15 30.82 16.89
N THR A 448 -20.73 31.45 15.88
CA THR A 448 -21.46 30.78 14.80
C THR A 448 -20.76 31.08 13.49
N LEU A 449 -20.43 30.03 12.73
CA LEU A 449 -19.87 30.15 11.40
C LEU A 449 -20.95 29.80 10.37
N SER A 450 -21.33 30.78 9.57
CA SER A 450 -22.21 30.60 8.42
C SER A 450 -21.38 30.64 7.15
N LEU A 451 -21.36 29.55 6.39
CA LEU A 451 -20.62 29.43 5.13
C LEU A 451 -21.58 29.31 3.96
N LYS A 452 -21.35 30.15 2.95
CA LYS A 452 -21.99 30.03 1.64
C LYS A 452 -20.93 29.69 0.62
N ILE A 453 -20.92 28.46 0.15
CA ILE A 453 -19.93 27.98 -0.82
C ILE A 453 -20.53 28.13 -2.21
N LYS A 454 -19.86 28.93 -3.05
CA LYS A 454 -20.23 29.14 -4.45
C LYS A 454 -19.39 28.24 -5.35
N ASN A 455 -19.88 27.98 -6.56
CA ASN A 455 -19.15 27.24 -7.61
C ASN A 455 -18.75 25.81 -7.24
N ILE A 456 -19.61 25.09 -6.50
CA ILE A 456 -19.42 23.66 -6.24
C ILE A 456 -19.70 22.89 -7.54
N PRO A 457 -18.72 22.13 -8.09
CA PRO A 457 -18.85 21.52 -9.42
C PRO A 457 -19.85 20.35 -9.46
N ARG A 458 -19.98 19.60 -8.35
CA ARG A 458 -20.92 18.47 -8.22
C ARG A 458 -21.33 18.24 -6.77
N TYR A 459 -22.54 17.73 -6.57
CA TYR A 459 -23.02 17.19 -5.29
C TYR A 459 -23.14 15.65 -5.39
N PRO A 460 -23.06 14.89 -4.28
CA PRO A 460 -22.94 15.36 -2.91
C PRO A 460 -21.54 15.89 -2.57
N ILE A 461 -21.49 16.83 -1.63
CA ILE A 461 -20.23 17.22 -0.98
C ILE A 461 -20.30 16.94 0.51
N ILE A 462 -19.12 16.72 1.06
CA ILE A 462 -18.91 16.70 2.50
C ILE A 462 -18.12 17.96 2.85
N LEU A 463 -18.65 18.73 3.79
CA LEU A 463 -17.96 19.87 4.38
C LEU A 463 -17.54 19.51 5.79
N GLN A 464 -16.23 19.53 6.05
CA GLN A 464 -15.65 19.27 7.35
C GLN A 464 -15.11 20.58 7.93
N LEU A 465 -15.42 20.85 9.19
CA LEU A 465 -14.81 21.92 9.96
C LEU A 465 -13.79 21.30 10.91
N LEU A 466 -12.52 21.66 10.79
CA LEU A 466 -11.42 21.10 11.55
C LEU A 466 -10.83 22.14 12.50
N ARG A 467 -10.37 21.71 13.69
CA ARG A 467 -9.58 22.51 14.63
C ARG A 467 -8.38 21.67 15.03
N LYS A 468 -7.15 22.19 14.88
CA LYS A 468 -5.91 21.42 15.14
C LYS A 468 -5.90 20.05 14.44
N ASN A 469 -6.29 20.00 13.17
CA ASN A 469 -6.41 18.79 12.34
C ASN A 469 -7.40 17.71 12.83
N THR A 470 -8.22 18.00 13.85
CA THR A 470 -9.33 17.13 14.27
C THR A 470 -10.65 17.66 13.72
N ILE A 471 -11.51 16.76 13.22
CA ILE A 471 -12.84 17.14 12.73
C ILE A 471 -13.71 17.54 13.92
N VAL A 472 -14.14 18.80 13.94
CA VAL A 472 -15.05 19.37 14.94
C VAL A 472 -16.51 19.18 14.53
N GLU A 473 -16.78 19.23 13.23
CA GLU A 473 -18.10 18.90 12.68
C GLU A 473 -18.00 18.50 11.22
N LYS A 474 -18.95 17.68 10.77
CA LYS A 474 -19.11 17.27 9.38
C LYS A 474 -20.56 17.51 8.98
N GLN A 475 -20.76 18.22 7.88
CA GLN A 475 -22.08 18.37 7.26
C GLN A 475 -22.07 17.81 5.84
N HIS A 476 -23.07 17.00 5.56
CA HIS A 476 -23.30 16.46 4.22
C HIS A 476 -24.28 17.37 3.47
N SER A 477 -24.04 17.55 2.17
CA SER A 477 -25.01 18.21 1.31
C SER A 477 -25.15 17.49 -0.02
N LYS A 478 -26.40 17.33 -0.45
CA LYS A 478 -26.76 16.78 -1.77
C LYS A 478 -27.19 17.87 -2.77
N ALA A 479 -27.27 19.13 -2.32
CA ALA A 479 -27.63 20.29 -3.12
C ALA A 479 -27.02 21.58 -2.51
N PRO A 480 -27.01 22.72 -3.23
CA PRO A 480 -26.61 24.00 -2.67
C PRO A 480 -27.44 24.38 -1.44
N LYS A 481 -26.74 24.67 -0.34
CA LYS A 481 -27.33 25.23 0.88
C LYS A 481 -26.30 26.11 1.60
N ASP A 482 -26.81 26.96 2.48
CA ASP A 482 -25.97 27.66 3.45
C ASP A 482 -25.63 26.68 4.60
N TYR A 483 -24.36 26.61 4.98
CA TYR A 483 -23.88 25.73 6.04
C TYR A 483 -23.76 26.52 7.33
N LEU A 484 -24.43 26.07 8.38
CA LEU A 484 -24.44 26.73 9.68
C LEU A 484 -23.77 25.83 10.71
N PHE A 485 -22.65 26.29 11.26
CA PHE A 485 -21.94 25.65 12.36
C PHE A 485 -22.11 26.49 13.62
N GLU A 486 -22.97 26.06 14.54
CA GLU A 486 -23.30 26.78 15.78
C GLU A 486 -22.53 26.26 16.98
N TYR A 487 -22.35 27.08 18.02
CA TYR A 487 -21.69 26.66 19.26
C TYR A 487 -20.20 26.29 19.07
N LEU A 488 -19.49 27.02 18.20
CA LEU A 488 -18.05 26.84 17.98
C LEU A 488 -17.26 27.58 19.06
N ASP A 489 -16.35 26.90 19.75
CA ASP A 489 -15.44 27.60 20.66
C ASP A 489 -14.62 28.65 19.91
N PRO A 490 -14.27 29.79 20.52
CA PRO A 490 -13.36 30.75 19.92
C PRO A 490 -12.03 30.11 19.49
N GLY A 491 -11.66 30.25 18.22
CA GLY A 491 -10.41 29.70 17.70
C GLY A 491 -10.32 29.67 16.18
N ASN A 492 -9.18 29.18 15.67
CA ASN A 492 -8.95 28.99 14.25
C ASN A 492 -9.51 27.65 13.79
N TYR A 493 -10.31 27.68 12.73
CA TYR A 493 -10.89 26.51 12.10
C TYR A 493 -10.49 26.43 10.62
N LEU A 494 -10.28 25.21 10.12
CA LEU A 494 -10.09 24.92 8.70
C LEU A 494 -11.37 24.33 8.14
N VAL A 495 -11.79 24.79 6.97
CA VAL A 495 -12.91 24.22 6.23
C VAL A 495 -12.33 23.33 5.13
N LYS A 496 -12.65 22.04 5.16
CA LYS A 496 -12.27 21.07 4.12
C LYS A 496 -13.51 20.61 3.37
N GLN A 497 -13.52 20.84 2.06
CA GLN A 497 -14.51 20.28 1.15
C GLN A 497 -13.93 19.01 0.53
N THR A 498 -14.70 17.92 0.53
CA THR A 498 -14.41 16.75 -0.30
C THR A 498 -15.60 16.47 -1.21
N ALA A 499 -15.35 16.21 -2.50
CA ALA A 499 -16.37 15.66 -3.37
C ALA A 499 -16.73 14.28 -2.83
N GLY A 500 -18.01 14.05 -2.53
CA GLY A 500 -18.46 12.69 -2.28
C GLY A 500 -18.65 12.05 -3.64
N ASP A 501 -17.89 11.00 -3.94
CA ASP A 501 -18.49 9.93 -4.72
C ASP A 501 -19.73 9.46 -3.96
N GLY A 502 -20.77 9.07 -4.69
CA GLY A 502 -21.94 8.46 -4.04
C GLY A 502 -21.43 7.26 -3.26
N ILE A 503 -21.67 7.23 -1.95
CA ILE A 503 -21.28 6.11 -1.09
C ILE A 503 -21.86 4.84 -1.73
N ASN A 504 -21.01 3.90 -2.15
CA ASN A 504 -21.43 2.65 -2.74
C ASN A 504 -21.67 1.58 -1.66
N ASN A 505 -22.10 0.38 -2.06
CA ASN A 505 -22.39 -0.69 -1.10
C ASN A 505 -21.11 -1.17 -0.41
N GLU A 506 -19.97 -1.11 -1.10
CA GLU A 506 -18.66 -1.53 -0.63
C GLU A 506 -18.11 -0.59 0.46
N ASP A 507 -18.46 0.70 0.40
CA ASP A 507 -18.16 1.67 1.46
C ASP A 507 -18.93 1.37 2.76
N TRP A 508 -20.21 0.98 2.64
CA TRP A 508 -21.05 0.60 3.79
C TRP A 508 -20.68 -0.77 4.36
N TRP A 509 -20.39 -1.71 3.48
CA TRP A 509 -20.10 -3.10 3.80
C TRP A 509 -18.80 -3.54 3.11
N PRO A 510 -17.62 -3.13 3.63
CA PRO A 510 -16.32 -3.41 3.00
C PRO A 510 -15.96 -4.89 2.93
N ASN A 511 -16.66 -5.73 3.71
CA ASN A 511 -16.49 -7.18 3.69
C ASN A 511 -17.59 -7.91 2.90
N ARG A 512 -18.46 -7.18 2.20
CA ARG A 512 -19.48 -7.75 1.31
C ARG A 512 -18.82 -8.62 0.25
N LEU A 513 -19.49 -9.71 -0.13
CA LEU A 513 -19.06 -10.57 -1.23
C LEU A 513 -19.17 -9.81 -2.55
N ASN A 514 -18.06 -9.70 -3.29
CA ASN A 514 -18.03 -9.03 -4.59
C ASN A 514 -18.49 -10.00 -5.69
N LEU A 515 -19.73 -9.85 -6.16
CA LEU A 515 -20.28 -10.64 -7.27
C LEU A 515 -20.08 -9.97 -8.64
N ASP A 516 -19.55 -8.74 -8.69
CA ASP A 516 -19.39 -8.01 -9.95
C ASP A 516 -18.36 -8.67 -10.86
N ILE A 517 -17.42 -9.42 -10.28
CA ILE A 517 -16.45 -10.22 -11.04
C ILE A 517 -17.11 -11.35 -11.85
N LEU A 518 -18.35 -11.76 -11.52
CA LEU A 518 -19.13 -12.74 -12.29
C LEU A 518 -20.04 -12.09 -13.33
N ARG A 519 -20.02 -10.75 -13.42
CA ARG A 519 -20.75 -9.97 -14.42
C ARG A 519 -19.83 -9.30 -15.43
N GLN A 520 -18.53 -9.34 -15.19
CA GLN A 520 -17.55 -8.76 -16.10
C GLN A 520 -17.59 -9.46 -17.46
N HIS A 521 -17.27 -8.72 -18.50
CA HIS A 521 -17.28 -9.17 -19.90
C HIS A 521 -18.65 -9.68 -20.38
N ALA A 522 -19.73 -9.30 -19.69
CA ALA A 522 -21.08 -9.56 -20.17
C ALA A 522 -21.31 -8.89 -21.53
N THR A 523 -22.17 -9.47 -22.36
CA THR A 523 -22.49 -9.00 -23.72
C THR A 523 -22.82 -7.49 -23.75
N ALA A 524 -23.51 -6.97 -22.73
CA ALA A 524 -23.87 -5.56 -22.63
C ALA A 524 -22.67 -4.59 -22.55
N SER A 525 -21.47 -5.07 -22.16
CA SER A 525 -20.23 -4.29 -22.10
C SER A 525 -19.37 -4.43 -23.36
N ASN A 526 -19.71 -5.37 -24.24
CA ASN A 526 -18.97 -5.66 -25.46
C ASN A 526 -19.60 -4.93 -26.66
N PRO A 527 -18.86 -4.04 -27.35
CA PRO A 527 -19.38 -3.30 -28.51
C PRO A 527 -19.41 -4.12 -29.81
N MET A 528 -18.89 -5.35 -29.82
CA MET A 528 -18.89 -6.21 -31.00
C MET A 528 -20.26 -6.88 -31.20
N ASP A 529 -20.57 -7.27 -32.43
CA ASP A 529 -21.79 -8.02 -32.75
C ASP A 529 -21.84 -9.36 -31.98
N GLU A 530 -23.04 -9.85 -31.65
CA GLU A 530 -23.21 -11.07 -30.84
C GLU A 530 -22.57 -12.32 -31.48
N ASP A 531 -22.47 -12.37 -32.81
CA ASP A 531 -21.88 -13.45 -33.58
C ASP A 531 -20.43 -13.15 -34.05
N PHE A 532 -19.80 -12.10 -33.51
CA PHE A 532 -18.42 -11.76 -33.83
C PHE A 532 -17.44 -12.86 -33.40
N ASP A 533 -16.62 -13.31 -34.35
CA ASP A 533 -15.56 -14.29 -34.16
C ASP A 533 -14.21 -13.65 -34.53
N TYR A 534 -13.40 -13.38 -33.50
CA TYR A 534 -12.08 -12.78 -33.69
C TYR A 534 -11.12 -13.70 -34.46
N ALA A 535 -11.18 -15.01 -34.24
CA ALA A 535 -10.28 -15.95 -34.91
C ALA A 535 -10.52 -15.94 -36.43
N LYS A 536 -11.77 -15.87 -36.86
CA LYS A 536 -12.16 -15.70 -38.27
C LYS A 536 -11.68 -14.38 -38.86
N GLU A 537 -11.83 -13.28 -38.12
CA GLU A 537 -11.42 -11.95 -38.58
C GLU A 537 -9.90 -11.82 -38.68
N PHE A 538 -9.15 -12.35 -37.70
CA PHE A 538 -7.69 -12.42 -37.72
C PHE A 538 -7.17 -13.26 -38.88
N LYS A 539 -7.80 -14.40 -39.21
CA LYS A 539 -7.44 -15.22 -40.39
C LYS A 539 -7.59 -14.44 -41.71
N SER A 540 -8.39 -13.38 -41.74
CA SER A 540 -8.60 -12.51 -42.91
C SER A 540 -7.67 -11.28 -42.97
N LEU A 541 -6.77 -11.15 -42.00
CA LEU A 541 -5.80 -10.05 -41.89
C LEU A 541 -4.69 -10.21 -42.93
N ASP A 542 -4.34 -9.11 -43.61
CA ASP A 542 -3.07 -9.04 -44.35
C ASP A 542 -1.92 -8.86 -43.36
N TYR A 543 -1.45 -10.00 -42.84
CA TYR A 543 -0.42 -10.07 -41.80
C TYR A 543 0.91 -9.44 -42.24
N ASN A 544 1.29 -9.63 -43.50
CA ASN A 544 2.54 -9.08 -44.04
C ASN A 544 2.48 -7.56 -44.18
N ALA A 545 1.35 -7.02 -44.64
CA ALA A 545 1.14 -5.57 -44.67
C ALA A 545 1.19 -4.98 -43.25
N LEU A 546 0.57 -5.64 -42.27
CA LEU A 546 0.62 -5.18 -40.87
C LEU A 546 2.06 -5.14 -40.33
N LYS A 547 2.85 -6.21 -40.53
CA LYS A 547 4.26 -6.22 -40.09
C LYS A 547 5.08 -5.12 -40.77
N LYS A 548 4.85 -4.86 -42.05
CA LYS A 548 5.53 -3.79 -42.78
C LYS A 548 5.19 -2.38 -42.24
N ASP A 549 3.93 -2.16 -41.90
CA ASP A 549 3.52 -0.89 -41.26
C ASP A 549 4.18 -0.72 -39.89
N LEU A 550 4.25 -1.80 -39.09
CA LEU A 550 4.93 -1.80 -37.80
C LEU A 550 6.42 -1.54 -37.94
N GLU A 551 7.09 -2.17 -38.91
CA GLU A 551 8.52 -1.96 -39.20
C GLU A 551 8.78 -0.50 -39.61
N THR A 552 7.89 0.09 -40.41
CA THR A 552 7.96 1.51 -40.79
C THR A 552 7.82 2.40 -39.56
N LEU A 553 6.83 2.13 -38.71
CA LEU A 553 6.58 2.88 -37.47
C LEU A 553 7.80 2.90 -36.55
N MET A 554 8.63 1.84 -36.54
CA MET A 554 9.83 1.80 -35.69
C MET A 554 10.75 3.02 -35.90
N ARG A 555 10.77 3.59 -37.11
CA ARG A 555 11.65 4.70 -37.50
C ARG A 555 10.90 6.00 -37.82
N ASP A 556 9.57 6.02 -37.69
CA ASP A 556 8.73 7.18 -37.96
C ASP A 556 8.49 8.01 -36.69
N SER A 557 9.54 8.71 -36.26
CA SER A 557 9.54 9.50 -35.02
C SER A 557 8.50 10.62 -35.04
N GLN A 558 7.68 10.67 -34.01
CA GLN A 558 6.63 11.68 -33.81
C GLN A 558 7.11 12.79 -32.87
N ASP A 559 6.86 14.06 -33.23
CA ASP A 559 7.32 15.22 -32.46
C ASP A 559 6.80 15.27 -31.02
N TRP A 560 5.60 14.74 -30.78
CA TRP A 560 5.00 14.71 -29.44
C TRP A 560 5.62 13.65 -28.52
N TRP A 561 6.34 12.67 -29.08
CA TRP A 561 7.11 11.69 -28.31
C TRP A 561 8.30 11.17 -29.12
N PRO A 562 9.38 11.95 -29.30
CA PRO A 562 10.43 11.58 -30.26
C PRO A 562 11.14 10.27 -29.93
N ALA A 563 11.47 9.50 -30.97
CA ALA A 563 12.10 8.19 -30.82
C ALA A 563 13.55 8.30 -30.35
N ASP A 564 13.89 7.61 -29.27
CA ASP A 564 15.27 7.49 -28.81
C ASP A 564 16.14 6.81 -29.86
N PHE A 565 17.31 7.39 -30.14
CA PHE A 565 18.22 6.89 -31.19
C PHE A 565 17.55 6.76 -32.57
N GLY A 566 16.46 7.51 -32.82
CA GLY A 566 15.65 7.42 -34.03
C GLY A 566 14.91 6.09 -34.20
N HIS A 567 14.68 5.34 -33.11
CA HIS A 567 14.02 4.04 -33.16
C HIS A 567 13.11 3.75 -31.95
N TYR A 568 11.82 3.48 -32.16
CA TYR A 568 10.89 3.13 -31.08
C TYR A 568 10.99 1.68 -30.59
N GLY A 569 11.72 0.83 -31.29
CA GLY A 569 11.82 -0.61 -30.99
C GLY A 569 11.99 -0.93 -29.49
N PRO A 570 12.94 -0.34 -28.77
CA PRO A 570 13.12 -0.64 -27.34
C PRO A 570 11.91 -0.26 -26.47
N LEU A 571 11.23 0.84 -26.78
CA LEU A 571 9.99 1.25 -26.09
C LEU A 571 8.88 0.21 -26.31
N PHE A 572 8.76 -0.34 -27.52
CA PHE A 572 7.76 -1.38 -27.82
C PHE A 572 8.10 -2.74 -27.23
N ILE A 573 9.39 -3.10 -27.13
CA ILE A 573 9.82 -4.30 -26.39
C ILE A 573 9.39 -4.17 -24.92
N ARG A 574 9.66 -3.02 -24.28
CA ARG A 574 9.17 -2.75 -22.92
C ARG A 574 7.65 -2.84 -22.84
N MET A 575 6.92 -2.26 -23.80
CA MET A 575 5.46 -2.33 -23.80
C MET A 575 4.93 -3.78 -23.83
N ALA A 576 5.48 -4.62 -24.71
CA ALA A 576 5.12 -6.02 -24.82
C ALA A 576 5.54 -6.83 -23.58
N TRP A 577 6.75 -6.59 -23.06
CA TRP A 577 7.23 -7.14 -21.78
C TRP A 577 6.26 -6.83 -20.63
N HIS A 578 5.88 -5.56 -20.45
CA HIS A 578 4.96 -5.13 -19.40
C HIS A 578 3.52 -5.62 -19.62
N SER A 579 3.11 -5.83 -20.88
CA SER A 579 1.80 -6.39 -21.17
C SER A 579 1.74 -7.83 -20.68
N ALA A 580 2.74 -8.65 -21.03
CA ALA A 580 2.80 -10.04 -20.61
C ALA A 580 3.24 -10.23 -19.15
N GLY A 581 3.95 -9.25 -18.59
CA GLY A 581 4.68 -9.34 -17.34
C GLY A 581 3.83 -9.27 -16.08
N THR A 582 2.51 -9.12 -16.17
CA THR A 582 1.63 -9.09 -14.98
C THR A 582 1.09 -10.47 -14.59
N TYR A 583 1.35 -11.49 -15.42
CA TYR A 583 0.89 -12.87 -15.27
C TYR A 583 1.31 -13.51 -13.93
N ARG A 584 0.44 -14.31 -13.31
CA ARG A 584 0.80 -15.09 -12.12
C ARG A 584 0.37 -16.54 -12.24
N VAL A 585 1.26 -17.47 -11.89
CA VAL A 585 0.95 -18.91 -11.91
C VAL A 585 -0.15 -19.29 -10.93
N GLY A 586 -0.27 -18.56 -9.81
CA GLY A 586 -1.20 -18.88 -8.72
C GLY A 586 -2.67 -18.92 -9.11
N ASP A 587 -3.10 -18.02 -9.99
CA ASP A 587 -4.48 -17.93 -10.50
C ASP A 587 -4.58 -17.78 -12.03
N GLY A 588 -3.45 -17.70 -12.73
CA GLY A 588 -3.38 -17.51 -14.17
C GLY A 588 -3.74 -16.11 -14.65
N ARG A 589 -4.04 -15.17 -13.72
CA ARG A 589 -4.49 -13.82 -14.05
C ARG A 589 -3.33 -12.89 -14.41
N GLY A 590 -3.67 -11.75 -15.01
CA GLY A 590 -2.70 -10.88 -15.66
C GLY A 590 -2.17 -11.51 -16.95
N GLY A 591 -1.16 -10.89 -17.56
CA GLY A 591 -0.60 -11.34 -18.83
C GLY A 591 -1.08 -10.52 -20.04
N GLY A 592 -0.66 -10.98 -21.22
CA GLY A 592 -0.86 -10.30 -22.49
C GLY A 592 -2.13 -10.68 -23.23
N SER A 593 -2.89 -11.69 -22.79
CA SER A 593 -3.98 -12.33 -23.53
C SER A 593 -5.23 -11.48 -23.75
N THR A 594 -5.41 -10.39 -22.98
CA THR A 594 -6.64 -9.58 -22.99
C THR A 594 -6.44 -8.12 -23.40
N GLY A 595 -5.18 -7.67 -23.49
CA GLY A 595 -4.86 -6.26 -23.75
C GLY A 595 -5.17 -5.33 -22.57
N SER A 596 -5.26 -5.87 -21.35
CA SER A 596 -5.64 -5.16 -20.12
C SER A 596 -4.73 -4.00 -19.73
N GLN A 597 -3.50 -3.92 -20.26
CA GLN A 597 -2.59 -2.76 -20.08
C GLN A 597 -3.22 -1.42 -20.53
N ARG A 598 -4.29 -1.46 -21.35
CA ARG A 598 -5.04 -0.26 -21.78
C ARG A 598 -5.96 0.30 -20.69
N PHE A 599 -6.30 -0.48 -19.68
CA PHE A 599 -7.29 -0.16 -18.66
C PHE A 599 -6.68 0.03 -17.28
N ALA A 600 -7.41 0.72 -16.40
CA ALA A 600 -7.05 0.82 -14.99
C ALA A 600 -7.01 -0.58 -14.31
N PRO A 601 -6.18 -0.79 -13.28
CA PRO A 601 -5.15 0.13 -12.81
C PRO A 601 -3.87 0.08 -13.66
N LEU A 602 -3.70 -0.93 -14.53
CA LEU A 602 -2.45 -1.20 -15.24
C LEU A 602 -2.01 -0.03 -16.13
N ASN A 603 -2.94 0.66 -16.79
CA ASN A 603 -2.63 1.81 -17.62
C ASN A 603 -1.98 2.98 -16.86
N SER A 604 -2.02 2.96 -15.52
CA SER A 604 -1.59 4.03 -14.63
C SER A 604 -0.62 3.55 -13.53
N TRP A 605 -0.18 2.29 -13.58
CA TRP A 605 0.88 1.82 -12.70
C TRP A 605 2.17 2.62 -12.90
N PRO A 606 2.91 2.97 -11.84
CA PRO A 606 4.19 3.67 -11.96
C PRO A 606 5.16 2.97 -12.92
N ASP A 607 5.22 1.63 -12.90
CA ASP A 607 6.12 0.88 -13.77
C ASP A 607 5.68 0.89 -15.23
N ASN A 608 4.43 1.27 -15.53
CA ASN A 608 3.91 1.47 -16.88
C ASN A 608 4.02 2.92 -17.36
N VAL A 609 4.77 3.76 -16.64
CA VAL A 609 5.05 5.15 -17.02
C VAL A 609 5.46 5.27 -18.48
N ASN A 610 4.83 6.21 -19.19
CA ASN A 610 5.02 6.51 -20.61
C ASN A 610 4.63 5.40 -21.61
N LEU A 611 4.11 4.24 -21.17
CA LEU A 611 3.59 3.22 -22.10
C LEU A 611 2.23 3.62 -22.71
N ASP A 612 1.55 4.62 -22.14
CA ASP A 612 0.45 5.31 -22.80
C ASP A 612 0.87 5.93 -24.13
N LYS A 613 2.09 6.49 -24.20
CA LYS A 613 2.68 7.03 -25.45
C LYS A 613 2.96 5.91 -26.45
N ALA A 614 3.52 4.79 -26.00
CA ALA A 614 3.77 3.62 -26.85
C ALA A 614 2.46 3.10 -27.48
N ARG A 615 1.41 2.90 -26.68
CA ARG A 615 0.10 2.47 -27.20
C ARG A 615 -0.52 3.51 -28.13
N ARG A 616 -0.33 4.81 -27.85
CA ARG A 616 -0.81 5.90 -28.72
C ARG A 616 -0.14 5.90 -30.10
N LEU A 617 1.15 5.58 -30.20
CA LEU A 617 1.86 5.43 -31.49
C LEU A 617 1.24 4.34 -32.38
N LEU A 618 0.65 3.30 -31.77
CA LEU A 618 0.01 2.19 -32.50
C LEU A 618 -1.43 2.48 -32.94
N GLN A 619 -2.04 3.56 -32.46
CA GLN A 619 -3.44 3.87 -32.74
C GLN A 619 -3.75 3.99 -34.25
N PRO A 620 -2.93 4.65 -35.10
CA PRO A 620 -3.17 4.70 -36.55
C PRO A 620 -3.18 3.31 -37.20
N ILE A 621 -2.30 2.40 -36.77
CA ILE A 621 -2.24 1.02 -37.26
C ILE A 621 -3.47 0.25 -36.78
N LYS A 622 -3.82 0.35 -35.49
CA LYS A 622 -5.06 -0.27 -34.98
C LYS A 622 -6.29 0.23 -35.74
N GLN A 623 -6.37 1.51 -36.05
CA GLN A 623 -7.47 2.10 -36.82
C GLN A 623 -7.52 1.54 -38.24
N LYS A 624 -6.37 1.41 -38.92
CA LYS A 624 -6.27 0.86 -40.28
C LYS A 624 -6.77 -0.59 -40.39
N TYR A 625 -6.41 -1.44 -39.42
CA TYR A 625 -6.73 -2.87 -39.45
C TYR A 625 -8.00 -3.24 -38.67
N GLY A 626 -8.52 -2.35 -37.83
CA GLY A 626 -9.83 -2.48 -37.18
C GLY A 626 -9.97 -3.76 -36.37
N LYS A 627 -11.10 -4.47 -36.54
CA LYS A 627 -11.43 -5.71 -35.82
C LYS A 627 -10.59 -6.94 -36.19
N LYS A 628 -9.79 -6.86 -37.26
CA LYS A 628 -8.93 -7.97 -37.72
C LYS A 628 -7.68 -8.17 -36.88
N ILE A 629 -7.34 -7.19 -36.04
CA ILE A 629 -6.25 -7.28 -35.07
C ILE A 629 -6.70 -6.64 -33.77
N SER A 630 -6.68 -7.40 -32.68
CA SER A 630 -6.95 -6.90 -31.33
C SER A 630 -5.77 -6.04 -30.84
N TRP A 631 -6.00 -5.19 -29.85
CA TRP A 631 -4.90 -4.51 -29.17
C TRP A 631 -3.99 -5.49 -28.45
N ALA A 632 -4.56 -6.56 -27.88
CA ALA A 632 -3.79 -7.62 -27.23
C ALA A 632 -2.74 -8.23 -28.18
N ASP A 633 -3.15 -8.68 -29.36
CA ASP A 633 -2.22 -9.20 -30.38
C ASP A 633 -1.29 -8.11 -30.92
N LEU A 634 -1.80 -6.90 -31.18
CA LEU A 634 -1.01 -5.81 -31.73
C LEU A 634 0.15 -5.42 -30.81
N MET A 635 -0.07 -5.33 -29.49
CA MET A 635 0.98 -4.95 -28.55
C MET A 635 2.12 -5.98 -28.53
N ILE A 636 1.79 -7.28 -28.54
CA ILE A 636 2.78 -8.35 -28.56
C ILE A 636 3.50 -8.42 -29.91
N LEU A 637 2.77 -8.38 -31.03
CA LEU A 637 3.35 -8.40 -32.37
C LEU A 637 4.31 -7.22 -32.59
N THR A 638 3.97 -6.04 -32.06
CA THR A 638 4.84 -4.86 -32.14
C THR A 638 6.17 -5.11 -31.42
N GLY A 639 6.17 -5.79 -30.27
CA GLY A 639 7.40 -6.21 -29.58
C GLY A 639 8.24 -7.17 -30.43
N ASN A 640 7.62 -8.12 -31.13
CA ASN A 640 8.31 -9.01 -32.07
C ASN A 640 8.93 -8.25 -33.24
N VAL A 641 8.16 -7.39 -33.91
CA VAL A 641 8.67 -6.58 -35.04
C VAL A 641 9.78 -5.63 -34.59
N ALA A 642 9.70 -5.10 -33.36
CA ALA A 642 10.77 -4.30 -32.77
C ALA A 642 12.07 -5.11 -32.63
N LEU A 643 12.01 -6.34 -32.11
CA LEU A 643 13.17 -7.23 -32.03
C LEU A 643 13.75 -7.55 -33.42
N GLU A 644 12.88 -7.92 -34.37
CA GLU A 644 13.26 -8.27 -35.75
C GLU A 644 13.93 -7.10 -36.49
N SER A 645 13.35 -5.90 -36.42
CA SER A 645 13.89 -4.70 -37.06
C SER A 645 15.24 -4.24 -36.51
N MET A 646 15.60 -4.70 -35.30
CA MET A 646 16.89 -4.47 -34.65
C MET A 646 17.87 -5.65 -34.80
N GLY A 647 17.51 -6.67 -35.60
CA GLY A 647 18.41 -7.76 -35.97
C GLY A 647 18.33 -9.01 -35.09
N PHE A 648 17.33 -9.13 -34.21
CA PHE A 648 17.08 -10.35 -33.45
C PHE A 648 16.04 -11.22 -34.15
N LYS A 649 16.32 -12.52 -34.33
CA LYS A 649 15.36 -13.46 -34.90
C LYS A 649 14.44 -14.01 -33.80
N THR A 650 13.18 -13.59 -33.82
CA THR A 650 12.15 -14.11 -32.90
C THR A 650 11.90 -15.61 -33.17
N PHE A 651 11.42 -16.32 -32.13
CA PHE A 651 11.10 -17.73 -32.26
C PHE A 651 9.80 -17.99 -33.03
N GLY A 652 8.86 -17.05 -32.96
CA GLY A 652 7.58 -17.05 -33.67
C GLY A 652 6.55 -16.13 -33.02
N PHE A 653 5.33 -16.14 -33.57
CA PHE A 653 4.18 -15.39 -33.07
C PHE A 653 2.88 -16.14 -33.36
N GLY A 654 2.03 -16.27 -32.34
CA GLY A 654 0.64 -16.70 -32.48
C GLY A 654 -0.31 -15.60 -32.05
N GLY A 655 -1.21 -15.18 -32.94
CA GLY A 655 -2.36 -14.35 -32.62
C GLY A 655 -3.53 -15.16 -32.06
N GLY A 656 -4.66 -14.51 -31.79
CA GLY A 656 -5.87 -15.14 -31.22
C GLY A 656 -6.26 -14.59 -29.84
N ARG A 657 -5.61 -13.51 -29.39
CA ARG A 657 -5.94 -12.81 -28.15
C ARG A 657 -7.12 -11.87 -28.39
N GLU A 658 -8.20 -12.04 -27.66
CA GLU A 658 -9.40 -11.19 -27.78
C GLU A 658 -9.30 -9.96 -26.89
N ASP A 659 -9.75 -8.81 -27.38
CA ASP A 659 -9.78 -7.59 -26.58
C ASP A 659 -10.90 -7.63 -25.54
N ILE A 660 -10.59 -7.17 -24.33
CA ILE A 660 -11.61 -6.80 -23.34
C ILE A 660 -11.99 -5.31 -23.47
N TRP A 661 -13.13 -4.97 -22.85
CA TRP A 661 -13.79 -3.67 -22.95
C TRP A 661 -13.99 -2.96 -21.61
N GLU A 662 -13.62 -3.61 -20.51
CA GLU A 662 -13.62 -3.05 -19.17
C GLU A 662 -12.42 -3.57 -18.36
N PRO A 663 -12.00 -2.88 -17.29
CA PRO A 663 -11.01 -3.39 -16.34
C PRO A 663 -11.37 -4.76 -15.77
N GLU A 664 -10.38 -5.63 -15.62
CA GLU A 664 -10.51 -6.88 -14.86
C GLU A 664 -10.66 -6.55 -13.37
N LYS A 665 -11.85 -6.86 -12.80
CA LYS A 665 -12.19 -6.57 -11.40
C LYS A 665 -11.83 -7.73 -10.47
N ASP A 666 -11.51 -8.88 -11.06
CA ASP A 666 -11.19 -10.14 -10.39
C ASP A 666 -9.73 -10.24 -9.93
N ILE A 667 -8.86 -9.33 -10.36
CA ILE A 667 -7.43 -9.42 -10.01
C ILE A 667 -7.14 -8.73 -8.68
N TYR A 668 -6.66 -9.52 -7.72
CA TYR A 668 -6.11 -9.02 -6.47
C TYR A 668 -4.62 -8.66 -6.62
N TRP A 669 -4.33 -7.36 -6.77
CA TRP A 669 -2.97 -6.83 -6.93
C TRP A 669 -2.22 -6.56 -5.60
N GLY A 670 -2.90 -6.66 -4.45
CA GLY A 670 -2.37 -6.40 -3.11
C GLY A 670 -3.31 -5.55 -2.25
N ILE A 671 -3.02 -5.45 -0.95
CA ILE A 671 -3.82 -4.66 0.01
C ILE A 671 -3.39 -3.19 0.10
N GLU A 672 -2.28 -2.81 -0.53
CA GLU A 672 -1.72 -1.48 -0.40
C GLU A 672 -2.65 -0.40 -0.95
N ARG A 673 -2.64 0.75 -0.28
CA ARG A 673 -3.44 1.94 -0.67
C ARG A 673 -2.61 3.03 -1.35
N ASP A 674 -1.30 2.86 -1.34
CA ASP A 674 -0.32 3.78 -1.92
C ASP A 674 0.50 3.02 -2.98
N TRP A 675 0.80 3.71 -4.08
CA TRP A 675 1.69 3.17 -5.11
C TRP A 675 3.10 2.95 -4.55
N LEU A 676 3.74 1.89 -5.03
CA LEU A 676 5.08 1.46 -4.63
C LEU A 676 5.23 1.06 -3.15
N ALA A 677 4.15 0.89 -2.40
CA ALA A 677 4.23 0.32 -1.06
C ALA A 677 4.41 -1.22 -1.10
N GLU A 678 5.03 -1.76 -0.06
CA GLU A 678 5.48 -3.16 0.06
C GLU A 678 4.77 -4.00 1.14
N ASN A 679 3.57 -3.62 1.61
CA ASN A 679 2.83 -4.34 2.66
C ASN A 679 2.20 -5.66 2.16
N ARG A 680 3.04 -6.56 1.65
CA ARG A 680 2.68 -7.86 1.04
C ARG A 680 3.61 -9.01 1.42
N TYR A 681 4.60 -8.73 2.25
CA TYR A 681 5.54 -9.71 2.77
C TYR A 681 5.25 -10.08 4.22
N SER A 682 5.46 -11.35 4.56
CA SER A 682 5.41 -11.85 5.94
C SER A 682 6.66 -12.68 6.25
N GLY A 683 6.93 -12.93 7.54
CA GLY A 683 8.03 -13.78 7.97
C GLY A 683 9.38 -13.37 7.36
N ASP A 684 10.11 -14.33 6.80
CA ASP A 684 11.41 -14.10 6.17
C ASP A 684 11.28 -13.72 4.68
N ARG A 685 10.61 -12.58 4.40
CA ARG A 685 10.37 -12.07 3.03
C ARG A 685 9.57 -13.06 2.17
N ASN A 686 8.59 -13.73 2.78
CA ASN A 686 7.61 -14.55 2.07
C ASN A 686 6.54 -13.66 1.44
N LEU A 687 6.52 -13.57 0.11
CA LEU A 687 5.51 -12.83 -0.65
C LEU A 687 4.15 -13.55 -0.54
N GLU A 688 3.10 -12.82 -0.17
CA GLU A 688 1.73 -13.34 -0.08
C GLU A 688 1.27 -13.94 -1.40
N ASN A 689 0.62 -15.11 -1.40
CA ASN A 689 0.00 -15.66 -2.62
C ASN A 689 -1.37 -14.98 -2.89
N PRO A 690 -1.75 -14.72 -4.15
CA PRO A 690 -1.07 -15.08 -5.41
C PRO A 690 -0.05 -14.03 -5.94
N LEU A 691 0.35 -13.06 -5.11
CA LEU A 691 1.50 -12.14 -5.25
C LEU A 691 2.61 -12.55 -6.23
N ALA A 692 2.93 -11.78 -7.28
CA ALA A 692 4.15 -12.02 -8.07
C ALA A 692 5.01 -10.75 -8.32
N ALA A 693 4.72 -9.66 -7.60
CA ALA A 693 5.50 -8.42 -7.65
C ALA A 693 5.81 -7.91 -6.24
N VAL A 694 6.98 -7.31 -6.05
CA VAL A 694 7.50 -6.94 -4.71
C VAL A 694 6.86 -5.68 -4.13
N GLN A 695 6.29 -4.81 -4.97
CA GLN A 695 5.64 -3.56 -4.58
C GLN A 695 4.40 -3.30 -5.43
N MET A 696 3.44 -2.55 -4.89
CA MET A 696 2.21 -2.20 -5.60
C MET A 696 2.52 -1.32 -6.81
N GLY A 697 2.11 -1.76 -8.00
CA GLY A 697 2.32 -0.99 -9.23
C GLY A 697 3.66 -1.24 -9.94
N LEU A 698 4.46 -2.22 -9.48
CA LEU A 698 5.60 -2.78 -10.22
C LEU A 698 5.20 -4.06 -10.96
N ILE A 699 5.88 -4.36 -12.07
CA ILE A 699 5.70 -5.62 -12.81
C ILE A 699 6.31 -6.80 -12.04
N TYR A 700 7.59 -6.70 -11.66
CA TYR A 700 8.33 -7.75 -10.93
C TYR A 700 8.97 -7.22 -9.66
N VAL A 701 10.10 -6.54 -9.80
CA VAL A 701 11.00 -6.14 -8.72
C VAL A 701 11.32 -4.65 -8.80
N ASN A 702 11.85 -4.10 -7.72
CA ASN A 702 12.39 -2.74 -7.71
C ASN A 702 13.76 -2.71 -8.44
N PRO A 703 13.92 -1.88 -9.49
CA PRO A 703 15.18 -1.81 -10.25
C PRO A 703 16.36 -1.25 -9.45
N GLU A 704 16.10 -0.49 -8.39
CA GLU A 704 17.13 0.01 -7.46
C GLU A 704 17.58 -1.06 -6.45
N GLY A 705 16.79 -2.13 -6.27
CA GLY A 705 16.99 -3.21 -5.31
C GLY A 705 15.92 -3.24 -4.21
N PRO A 706 15.88 -4.30 -3.36
CA PRO A 706 14.83 -4.52 -2.37
C PRO A 706 14.55 -3.29 -1.51
N ASP A 707 13.32 -2.78 -1.56
CA ASP A 707 12.86 -1.62 -0.79
C ASP A 707 13.74 -0.36 -1.02
N GLY A 708 14.34 -0.25 -2.22
CA GLY A 708 15.25 0.83 -2.62
C GLY A 708 16.71 0.63 -2.21
N ASN A 709 17.06 -0.49 -1.57
CA ASN A 709 18.43 -0.81 -1.16
C ASN A 709 19.24 -1.40 -2.33
N PRO A 710 20.34 -0.75 -2.79
CA PRO A 710 21.12 -1.20 -3.94
C PRO A 710 22.07 -2.36 -3.62
N ASP A 711 21.49 -3.49 -3.23
CA ASP A 711 22.16 -4.76 -3.01
C ASP A 711 21.81 -5.75 -4.13
N PRO A 712 22.73 -6.00 -5.09
CA PRO A 712 22.49 -6.94 -6.19
C PRO A 712 22.21 -8.37 -5.75
N VAL A 713 22.77 -8.83 -4.63
CA VAL A 713 22.58 -10.22 -4.15
C VAL A 713 21.19 -10.36 -3.53
N ALA A 714 20.76 -9.38 -2.75
CA ALA A 714 19.39 -9.36 -2.21
C ALA A 714 18.35 -9.20 -3.35
N ALA A 715 18.62 -8.36 -4.35
CA ALA A 715 17.76 -8.19 -5.52
C ALA A 715 17.57 -9.51 -6.30
N ALA A 716 18.61 -10.35 -6.38
CA ALA A 716 18.51 -11.64 -7.06
C ALA A 716 17.50 -12.59 -6.43
N GLN A 717 17.29 -12.52 -5.10
CA GLN A 717 16.28 -13.33 -4.41
C GLN A 717 14.87 -12.93 -4.82
N ASP A 718 14.61 -11.62 -4.87
CA ASP A 718 13.32 -11.09 -5.33
C ASP A 718 13.08 -11.38 -6.82
N ILE A 719 14.13 -11.25 -7.66
CA ILE A 719 14.06 -11.60 -9.09
C ILE A 719 13.66 -13.06 -9.24
N ARG A 720 14.36 -13.97 -8.57
CA ARG A 720 14.08 -15.41 -8.64
C ARG A 720 12.67 -15.75 -8.20
N GLU A 721 12.24 -15.22 -7.06
CA GLU A 721 10.91 -15.52 -6.51
C GLU A 721 9.80 -15.00 -7.42
N THR A 722 9.90 -13.74 -7.89
CA THR A 722 8.88 -13.13 -8.74
C THR A 722 8.82 -13.80 -10.12
N PHE A 723 9.95 -14.04 -10.77
CA PHE A 723 9.99 -14.73 -12.06
C PHE A 723 9.50 -16.18 -11.96
N LYS A 724 9.83 -16.90 -10.89
CA LYS A 724 9.27 -18.24 -10.63
C LYS A 724 7.74 -18.20 -10.56
N ARG A 725 7.18 -17.22 -9.84
CA ARG A 725 5.73 -17.00 -9.76
C ARG A 725 5.09 -16.52 -11.07
N MET A 726 5.91 -16.25 -12.08
CA MET A 726 5.48 -15.99 -13.44
C MET A 726 5.93 -17.09 -14.42
N ALA A 727 6.18 -18.30 -13.92
CA ALA A 727 6.56 -19.48 -14.70
C ALA A 727 7.90 -19.38 -15.45
N MET A 728 8.84 -18.55 -14.98
CA MET A 728 10.19 -18.45 -15.54
C MET A 728 11.21 -19.04 -14.58
N ASN A 729 12.05 -19.94 -15.09
CA ASN A 729 13.19 -20.48 -14.34
C ASN A 729 14.42 -19.55 -14.41
N ASP A 730 15.52 -19.93 -13.78
CA ASP A 730 16.73 -19.09 -13.71
C ASP A 730 17.36 -18.81 -15.10
N GLU A 731 17.38 -19.78 -16.01
CA GLU A 731 17.92 -19.58 -17.37
C GLU A 731 17.03 -18.63 -18.19
N GLU A 732 15.71 -18.85 -18.16
CA GLU A 732 14.74 -18.00 -18.83
C GLU A 732 14.78 -16.57 -18.28
N THR A 733 14.95 -16.42 -16.97
CA THR A 733 15.05 -15.12 -16.28
C THR A 733 16.28 -14.34 -16.74
N VAL A 734 17.47 -14.96 -16.71
CA VAL A 734 18.70 -14.32 -17.18
C VAL A 734 18.59 -13.95 -18.66
N ALA A 735 18.04 -14.86 -19.48
CA ALA A 735 17.86 -14.62 -20.91
C ALA A 735 16.90 -13.45 -21.20
N LEU A 736 15.79 -13.34 -20.46
CA LEU A 736 14.80 -12.27 -20.61
C LEU A 736 15.35 -10.90 -20.19
N ILE A 737 16.00 -10.81 -19.02
CA ILE A 737 16.53 -9.55 -18.51
C ILE A 737 17.66 -9.06 -19.41
N ALA A 738 18.67 -9.90 -19.67
CA ALA A 738 19.79 -9.52 -20.53
C ALA A 738 19.34 -9.27 -21.98
N GLY A 739 18.41 -10.07 -22.49
CA GLY A 739 17.89 -9.92 -23.85
C GLY A 739 17.09 -8.63 -24.05
N GLY A 740 16.26 -8.26 -23.07
CA GLY A 740 15.54 -6.99 -23.07
C GLY A 740 16.48 -5.79 -22.91
N HIS A 741 17.42 -5.85 -21.95
CA HIS A 741 18.37 -4.77 -21.67
C HIS A 741 19.55 -4.69 -22.66
N SER A 742 19.62 -5.59 -23.66
CA SER A 742 20.45 -5.37 -24.84
C SER A 742 19.97 -4.17 -25.68
N PHE A 743 18.75 -3.67 -25.44
CA PHE A 743 18.12 -2.60 -26.21
C PHE A 743 17.75 -1.38 -25.36
N GLY A 744 17.81 -0.21 -25.98
CA GLY A 744 17.24 1.03 -25.45
C GLY A 744 17.95 1.61 -24.23
N LYS A 745 17.15 2.29 -23.40
CA LYS A 745 17.58 3.01 -22.21
C LYS A 745 16.43 3.17 -21.21
N THR A 746 16.76 3.56 -19.98
CA THR A 746 15.80 4.11 -19.01
C THR A 746 15.75 5.65 -19.10
N HIS A 747 14.80 6.28 -18.39
CA HIS A 747 14.59 7.74 -18.42
C HIS A 747 14.46 8.34 -17.02
N GLY A 748 15.35 9.28 -16.70
CA GLY A 748 15.53 9.91 -15.40
C GLY A 748 16.30 11.22 -15.53
N ALA A 749 15.99 12.01 -16.57
CA ALA A 749 16.74 13.21 -16.94
C ALA A 749 16.68 14.36 -15.91
N GLY A 750 15.77 14.31 -14.94
CA GLY A 750 15.55 15.33 -13.91
C GLY A 750 14.61 14.84 -12.81
N ASP A 751 14.29 15.74 -11.87
CA ASP A 751 13.48 15.46 -10.68
C ASP A 751 12.10 14.85 -11.04
N THR A 752 11.80 13.68 -10.48
CA THR A 752 10.52 12.97 -10.69
C THR A 752 9.32 13.74 -10.13
N ALA A 753 9.53 14.70 -9.22
CA ALA A 753 8.46 15.60 -8.75
C ALA A 753 7.89 16.51 -9.85
N LEU A 754 8.59 16.64 -10.98
CA LEU A 754 8.13 17.41 -12.15
C LEU A 754 7.25 16.58 -13.09
N VAL A 755 7.11 15.28 -12.86
CA VAL A 755 6.22 14.39 -13.61
C VAL A 755 4.81 14.51 -13.06
N GLY A 756 3.86 14.78 -13.95
CA GLY A 756 2.44 14.88 -13.64
C GLY A 756 1.81 13.55 -13.23
N VAL A 757 0.52 13.63 -12.94
CA VAL A 757 -0.30 12.47 -12.56
C VAL A 757 -0.41 11.43 -13.68
N ALA A 758 -0.56 10.16 -13.29
CA ALA A 758 -0.79 9.04 -14.22
C ALA A 758 -2.12 9.19 -14.99
N PRO A 759 -2.33 8.45 -16.10
CA PRO A 759 -3.47 8.64 -17.00
C PRO A 759 -4.86 8.72 -16.34
N GLU A 760 -5.20 7.83 -15.40
CA GLU A 760 -6.51 7.83 -14.73
C GLU A 760 -6.73 9.04 -13.80
N GLY A 761 -5.66 9.71 -13.39
CA GLY A 761 -5.71 10.95 -12.61
C GLY A 761 -5.52 12.21 -13.44
N ALA A 762 -5.23 12.08 -14.73
CA ALA A 762 -4.85 13.19 -15.59
C ALA A 762 -6.04 14.09 -15.96
N PRO A 763 -5.79 15.39 -16.23
CA PRO A 763 -6.81 16.27 -16.78
C PRO A 763 -7.40 15.69 -18.09
N ILE A 764 -8.69 15.93 -18.33
CA ILE A 764 -9.41 15.35 -19.47
C ILE A 764 -8.80 15.75 -20.82
N GLU A 765 -8.19 16.93 -20.91
CA GLU A 765 -7.49 17.44 -22.09
C GLU A 765 -6.21 16.68 -22.44
N GLN A 766 -5.71 15.80 -21.57
CA GLN A 766 -4.63 14.86 -21.90
C GLN A 766 -5.14 13.67 -22.74
N VAL A 767 -6.46 13.55 -22.93
CA VAL A 767 -7.11 12.59 -23.83
C VAL A 767 -6.58 11.16 -23.63
N GLY A 768 -6.55 10.70 -22.37
CA GLY A 768 -6.10 9.37 -21.99
C GLY A 768 -4.58 9.17 -21.93
N LEU A 769 -3.79 10.24 -22.05
CA LEU A 769 -2.36 10.24 -21.69
C LEU A 769 -2.16 10.72 -20.25
N GLY A 770 -0.98 10.44 -19.69
CA GLY A 770 -0.56 10.90 -18.36
C GLY A 770 0.93 11.16 -18.28
N TRP A 771 1.42 11.39 -17.06
CA TRP A 771 2.84 11.62 -16.74
C TRP A 771 3.45 12.79 -17.52
N GLU A 772 2.66 13.84 -17.79
CA GLU A 772 3.16 15.06 -18.43
C GLU A 772 4.29 15.66 -17.60
N SER A 773 5.48 15.79 -18.19
CA SER A 773 6.66 16.30 -17.49
C SER A 773 6.81 17.80 -17.72
N LYS A 774 7.01 18.54 -16.62
CA LYS A 774 7.37 19.98 -16.65
C LYS A 774 8.87 20.23 -16.74
N TYR A 775 9.68 19.16 -16.81
CA TYR A 775 11.12 19.29 -16.89
C TYR A 775 11.56 19.65 -18.30
N LYS A 776 11.98 20.91 -18.50
CA LYS A 776 12.43 21.45 -19.79
C LYS A 776 11.40 21.17 -20.90
N SER A 777 11.74 20.37 -21.92
CA SER A 777 10.81 20.02 -23.00
C SER A 777 9.83 18.91 -22.63
N GLY A 778 10.10 18.16 -21.55
CA GLY A 778 9.29 17.04 -21.07
C GLY A 778 9.39 15.76 -21.92
N LYS A 779 10.22 15.76 -22.97
CA LYS A 779 10.37 14.67 -23.96
C LYS A 779 11.81 14.59 -24.47
N SER A 780 12.12 13.64 -25.36
CA SER A 780 13.48 13.42 -25.90
C SER A 780 14.53 13.27 -24.80
N GLY A 781 15.64 14.03 -24.85
CA GLY A 781 16.69 14.00 -23.82
C GLY A 781 16.25 14.49 -22.43
N ASP A 782 15.06 15.10 -22.31
CA ASP A 782 14.48 15.57 -21.05
C ASP A 782 13.39 14.63 -20.51
N THR A 783 13.24 13.45 -21.10
CA THR A 783 12.23 12.47 -20.68
C THR A 783 12.50 11.96 -19.26
N ILE A 784 11.45 11.84 -18.47
CA ILE A 784 11.48 11.22 -17.14
C ILE A 784 10.45 10.08 -17.13
N GLY A 785 10.90 8.90 -16.70
CA GLY A 785 10.09 7.69 -16.58
C GLY A 785 10.33 7.05 -15.22
N SER A 786 11.18 6.03 -15.16
CA SER A 786 11.53 5.34 -13.90
C SER A 786 12.35 6.19 -12.93
N GLY A 787 12.94 7.31 -13.38
CA GLY A 787 13.90 8.09 -12.60
C GLY A 787 15.33 7.57 -12.71
N LEU A 788 15.56 6.42 -13.33
CA LEU A 788 16.89 5.89 -13.68
C LEU A 788 17.30 6.44 -15.05
N GLU A 789 18.58 6.74 -15.26
CA GLU A 789 19.11 7.21 -16.54
C GLU A 789 20.26 6.29 -16.96
N VAL A 790 19.94 5.15 -17.57
CA VAL A 790 20.86 4.05 -17.88
C VAL A 790 20.75 3.70 -19.37
N VAL A 791 21.91 3.55 -20.03
CA VAL A 791 22.03 2.95 -21.36
C VAL A 791 23.01 1.79 -21.25
N TRP A 792 22.56 0.58 -21.59
CA TRP A 792 23.31 -0.64 -21.31
C TRP A 792 24.39 -0.98 -22.35
N THR A 793 24.12 -0.69 -23.63
CA THR A 793 24.93 -1.17 -24.76
C THR A 793 25.41 -0.04 -25.67
N GLU A 794 26.50 -0.28 -26.40
CA GLU A 794 27.05 0.66 -27.40
C GLU A 794 26.13 0.82 -28.62
N THR A 795 25.28 -0.18 -28.89
CA THR A 795 24.30 -0.15 -29.99
C THR A 795 22.88 -0.41 -29.48
N PRO A 796 22.21 0.55 -28.82
CA PRO A 796 20.91 0.35 -28.16
C PRO A 796 19.76 -0.06 -29.09
N THR A 797 19.96 0.05 -30.41
CA THR A 797 18.97 -0.29 -31.43
C THR A 797 19.42 -1.45 -32.34
N LYS A 798 20.38 -2.26 -31.87
CA LYS A 798 20.85 -3.46 -32.56
C LYS A 798 21.08 -4.60 -31.57
N TRP A 799 20.63 -5.80 -31.93
CA TRP A 799 20.94 -7.01 -31.18
C TRP A 799 22.46 -7.23 -31.13
N SER A 800 22.97 -7.50 -29.93
CA SER A 800 24.39 -7.80 -29.69
C SER A 800 24.55 -8.52 -28.35
N ASN A 801 25.73 -9.10 -28.11
CA ASN A 801 26.10 -9.64 -26.80
C ASN A 801 26.71 -8.59 -25.85
N ASN A 802 26.64 -7.30 -26.24
CA ASN A 802 27.36 -6.23 -25.58
C ASN A 802 26.88 -5.96 -24.14
N PHE A 803 25.65 -6.35 -23.79
CA PHE A 803 25.17 -6.32 -22.40
C PHE A 803 26.07 -7.15 -21.48
N PHE A 804 26.33 -8.42 -21.81
CA PHE A 804 27.19 -9.28 -21.01
C PHE A 804 28.66 -8.85 -21.06
N GLU A 805 29.15 -8.41 -22.24
CA GLU A 805 30.50 -7.88 -22.37
C GLU A 805 30.71 -6.72 -21.40
N ASN A 806 29.80 -5.74 -21.38
CA ASN A 806 29.86 -4.62 -20.45
C ASN A 806 29.76 -5.09 -19.00
N LEU A 807 28.79 -5.96 -18.68
CA LEU A 807 28.54 -6.47 -17.33
C LEU A 807 29.79 -7.10 -16.70
N PHE A 808 30.58 -7.86 -17.48
CA PHE A 808 31.76 -8.57 -17.00
C PHE A 808 33.10 -7.85 -17.23
N ASN A 809 33.24 -7.00 -18.26
CA ASN A 809 34.50 -6.30 -18.55
C ASN A 809 34.75 -5.09 -17.63
N TYR A 810 33.71 -4.57 -17.00
CA TYR A 810 33.81 -3.45 -16.06
C TYR A 810 33.61 -3.89 -14.62
N GLU A 811 34.29 -3.18 -13.72
CA GLU A 811 33.94 -3.16 -12.31
C GLU A 811 32.97 -2.00 -12.08
N TRP A 812 31.95 -2.22 -11.27
CA TRP A 812 30.83 -1.28 -11.12
C TRP A 812 30.93 -0.50 -9.81
N GLU A 813 30.63 0.80 -9.86
CA GLU A 813 30.48 1.67 -8.68
C GLU A 813 29.08 2.29 -8.63
N LEU A 814 28.49 2.27 -7.44
CA LEU A 814 27.19 2.88 -7.17
C LEU A 814 27.27 4.38 -7.39
N THR A 815 26.30 4.91 -8.13
CA THR A 815 26.10 6.32 -8.40
C THR A 815 24.61 6.67 -8.28
N LYS A 816 24.27 7.94 -8.51
CA LYS A 816 22.88 8.39 -8.63
C LYS A 816 22.59 8.91 -10.03
N SER A 817 21.36 8.71 -10.49
CA SER A 817 20.81 9.34 -11.68
C SER A 817 20.64 10.85 -11.47
N PRO A 818 20.37 11.64 -12.54
CA PRO A 818 19.95 13.03 -12.39
C PRO A 818 18.67 13.22 -11.55
N ALA A 819 17.82 12.20 -11.46
CA ALA A 819 16.63 12.17 -10.61
C ALA A 819 16.88 11.64 -9.18
N GLY A 820 18.12 11.28 -8.84
CA GLY A 820 18.52 10.83 -7.51
C GLY A 820 18.40 9.31 -7.26
N ALA A 821 17.98 8.52 -8.25
CA ALA A 821 17.82 7.07 -8.16
C ALA A 821 19.15 6.32 -8.16
N HIS A 822 19.25 5.19 -7.46
CA HIS A 822 20.43 4.34 -7.38
C HIS A 822 20.67 3.58 -8.69
N GLN A 823 21.85 3.78 -9.28
CA GLN A 823 22.29 3.07 -10.49
C GLN A 823 23.81 2.88 -10.47
N TRP A 824 24.35 2.16 -11.45
CA TRP A 824 25.75 1.75 -11.45
C TRP A 824 26.47 2.22 -12.70
N LYS A 825 27.69 2.74 -12.52
CA LYS A 825 28.57 3.15 -13.60
C LYS A 825 29.92 2.40 -13.53
N PRO A 826 30.68 2.31 -14.63
CA PRO A 826 32.00 1.72 -14.61
C PRO A 826 32.97 2.52 -13.72
N LYS A 827 33.76 1.82 -12.90
CA LYS A 827 34.83 2.43 -12.10
C LYS A 827 35.82 3.17 -13.00
N ASN A 828 36.36 4.28 -12.48
CA ASN A 828 37.32 5.15 -13.17
C ASN A 828 36.79 5.74 -14.50
N ASN A 829 35.47 5.85 -14.66
CA ASN A 829 34.80 6.35 -15.87
C ASN A 829 35.24 5.62 -17.15
N LYS A 830 35.53 4.31 -17.06
CA LYS A 830 35.84 3.50 -18.23
C LYS A 830 34.65 3.49 -19.20
N GLY A 831 34.95 3.53 -20.49
CA GLY A 831 33.94 3.47 -21.55
C GLY A 831 33.16 4.77 -21.79
N SER A 832 33.64 5.92 -21.29
CA SER A 832 32.96 7.23 -21.41
C SER A 832 32.68 7.70 -22.84
N ASP A 833 33.39 7.15 -23.82
CA ASP A 833 33.30 7.48 -25.24
C ASP A 833 32.61 6.40 -26.08
N LYS A 834 32.03 5.38 -25.43
CA LYS A 834 31.55 4.15 -26.10
C LYS A 834 30.11 4.19 -26.55
N VAL A 835 29.22 4.82 -25.78
CA VAL A 835 27.78 4.84 -26.08
C VAL A 835 27.42 6.18 -26.70
N PRO A 836 26.72 6.25 -27.84
CA PRO A 836 26.25 7.51 -28.39
C PRO A 836 25.21 8.17 -27.47
N SER A 837 25.21 9.49 -27.40
CA SER A 837 24.12 10.23 -26.75
C SER A 837 22.82 10.06 -27.54
N THR A 838 21.69 9.99 -26.83
CA THR A 838 20.39 9.59 -27.39
C THR A 838 19.83 10.55 -28.44
N HIS A 839 20.02 11.85 -28.24
CA HIS A 839 19.48 12.91 -29.12
C HIS A 839 20.55 13.92 -29.56
N GLU A 840 21.82 13.69 -29.24
CA GLU A 840 22.94 14.57 -29.58
C GLU A 840 24.08 13.77 -30.26
N PRO A 841 24.10 13.67 -31.61
CA PRO A 841 25.01 12.77 -32.33
C PRO A 841 26.50 13.01 -32.11
N THR A 842 26.89 14.19 -31.63
CA THR A 842 28.28 14.58 -31.37
C THR A 842 28.75 14.30 -29.94
N LYS A 843 27.86 13.82 -29.07
CA LYS A 843 28.18 13.47 -27.67
C LYS A 843 28.15 11.96 -27.47
N SER A 844 29.00 11.49 -26.57
CA SER A 844 29.05 10.12 -26.10
C SER A 844 28.92 10.06 -24.57
N GLN A 845 28.59 8.88 -24.06
CA GLN A 845 28.41 8.56 -22.66
C GLN A 845 28.94 7.15 -22.36
N GLN A 846 29.05 6.83 -21.07
CA GLN A 846 29.44 5.49 -20.60
C GLN A 846 28.24 4.53 -20.54
N PRO A 847 28.45 3.22 -20.73
CA PRO A 847 27.44 2.23 -20.42
C PRO A 847 27.16 2.23 -18.91
N MET A 848 25.92 1.96 -18.52
CA MET A 848 25.49 1.91 -17.12
C MET A 848 24.65 0.65 -16.85
N MET A 849 24.46 0.32 -15.57
CA MET A 849 23.71 -0.86 -15.14
C MET A 849 22.77 -0.53 -13.97
N LEU A 850 21.68 -1.28 -13.87
CA LEU A 850 20.78 -1.29 -12.71
C LEU A 850 21.32 -2.22 -11.61
N THR A 851 20.80 -2.09 -10.38
CA THR A 851 21.10 -3.06 -9.31
C THR A 851 20.70 -4.47 -9.73
N THR A 852 19.54 -4.59 -10.39
CA THR A 852 19.01 -5.87 -10.89
C THR A 852 19.81 -6.47 -12.05
N ASP A 853 20.54 -5.67 -12.82
CA ASP A 853 21.44 -6.18 -13.86
C ASP A 853 22.68 -6.80 -13.21
N LEU A 854 23.19 -6.14 -12.17
CA LEU A 854 24.32 -6.65 -11.40
C LEU A 854 23.97 -7.96 -10.67
N SER A 855 22.71 -8.19 -10.31
CA SER A 855 22.25 -9.47 -9.78
C SER A 855 22.62 -10.64 -10.68
N LEU A 856 22.60 -10.45 -12.00
CA LEU A 856 22.95 -11.49 -12.97
C LEU A 856 24.43 -11.90 -12.91
N ARG A 857 25.28 -11.06 -12.31
CA ARG A 857 26.71 -11.32 -12.11
C ARG A 857 27.06 -11.70 -10.67
N PHE A 858 26.35 -11.18 -9.67
CA PHE A 858 26.70 -11.38 -8.26
C PHE A 858 25.94 -12.52 -7.57
N ASP A 859 24.81 -12.96 -8.12
CA ASP A 859 24.16 -14.20 -7.67
C ASP A 859 24.91 -15.43 -8.25
N PRO A 860 25.29 -16.42 -7.42
CA PRO A 860 26.11 -17.54 -7.88
C PRO A 860 25.51 -18.41 -8.99
N GLU A 861 24.18 -18.53 -9.09
CA GLU A 861 23.54 -19.34 -10.13
C GLU A 861 23.30 -18.53 -11.40
N TYR A 862 22.87 -17.27 -11.26
CA TYR A 862 22.76 -16.38 -12.42
C TYR A 862 24.12 -16.07 -13.05
N GLU A 863 25.19 -15.98 -12.26
CA GLU A 863 26.54 -15.73 -12.76
C GLU A 863 27.00 -16.83 -13.73
N LYS A 864 26.79 -18.10 -13.38
CA LYS A 864 27.16 -19.25 -14.22
C LYS A 864 26.42 -19.21 -15.56
N ILE A 865 25.14 -18.89 -15.53
CA ILE A 865 24.30 -18.78 -16.73
C ILE A 865 24.76 -17.58 -17.58
N SER A 866 24.95 -16.43 -16.95
CA SER A 866 25.40 -15.19 -17.61
C SER A 866 26.78 -15.34 -18.23
N ARG A 867 27.71 -16.01 -17.54
CA ARG A 867 29.06 -16.30 -18.07
C ARG A 867 28.99 -17.25 -19.26
N ARG A 868 28.16 -18.29 -19.20
CA ARG A 868 27.93 -19.18 -20.35
C ARG A 868 27.33 -18.42 -21.53
N PHE A 869 26.39 -17.51 -21.32
CA PHE A 869 25.82 -16.67 -22.37
C PHE A 869 26.81 -15.64 -22.93
N LEU A 870 27.73 -15.13 -22.10
CA LEU A 870 28.86 -14.33 -22.56
C LEU A 870 29.77 -15.13 -23.51
N GLU A 871 30.13 -16.36 -23.12
CA GLU A 871 31.03 -17.24 -23.87
C GLU A 871 30.37 -17.89 -25.10
N HIS A 872 29.04 -18.07 -25.06
CA HIS A 872 28.24 -18.68 -26.12
C HIS A 872 27.02 -17.82 -26.48
N PRO A 873 27.22 -16.74 -27.26
CA PRO A 873 26.13 -15.83 -27.65
C PRO A 873 25.00 -16.52 -28.43
N ASP A 874 25.29 -17.62 -29.14
CA ASP A 874 24.29 -18.40 -29.87
C ASP A 874 23.32 -19.15 -28.93
N GLN A 875 23.80 -19.57 -27.75
CA GLN A 875 22.95 -20.16 -26.72
C GLN A 875 22.06 -19.09 -26.08
N PHE A 876 22.61 -17.89 -25.86
CA PHE A 876 21.84 -16.75 -25.37
C PHE A 876 20.72 -16.37 -26.33
N GLU A 877 21.03 -16.24 -27.63
CA GLU A 877 20.03 -15.91 -28.66
C GLU A 877 18.88 -16.93 -28.68
N LYS A 878 19.19 -18.23 -28.65
CA LYS A 878 18.20 -19.31 -28.60
C LYS A 878 17.36 -19.27 -27.31
N ALA A 879 18.00 -19.08 -26.16
CA ALA A 879 17.33 -19.03 -24.87
C ALA A 879 16.40 -17.81 -24.78
N PHE A 880 16.86 -16.63 -25.19
CA PHE A 880 16.05 -15.41 -25.20
C PHE A 880 14.87 -15.53 -26.16
N GLY A 881 15.07 -16.09 -27.36
CA GLY A 881 13.99 -16.26 -28.33
C GLY A 881 12.87 -17.17 -27.81
N ARG A 882 13.25 -18.29 -27.17
CA ARG A 882 12.30 -19.22 -26.54
C ARG A 882 11.61 -18.61 -25.32
N ALA A 883 12.37 -17.94 -24.45
CA ALA A 883 11.82 -17.32 -23.25
C ALA A 883 10.89 -16.13 -23.58
N TRP A 884 11.21 -15.33 -24.61
CA TRP A 884 10.35 -14.27 -25.13
C TRP A 884 9.04 -14.82 -25.69
N PHE A 885 9.10 -15.90 -26.46
CA PHE A 885 7.89 -16.55 -26.97
C PHE A 885 7.02 -17.09 -25.83
N LYS A 886 7.61 -17.82 -24.87
CA LYS A 886 6.91 -18.29 -23.67
C LYS A 886 6.29 -17.14 -22.89
N LEU A 887 7.04 -16.09 -22.59
CA LEU A 887 6.56 -14.89 -21.88
C LEU A 887 5.28 -14.37 -22.51
N THR A 888 5.31 -14.19 -23.83
CA THR A 888 4.25 -13.52 -24.57
C THR A 888 3.07 -14.42 -24.91
N HIS A 889 3.14 -15.73 -24.66
CA HIS A 889 2.11 -16.71 -25.05
C HIS A 889 1.68 -17.67 -23.92
N ARG A 890 2.32 -17.63 -22.74
CA ARG A 890 2.04 -18.52 -21.58
C ARG A 890 0.59 -18.49 -21.08
N ASP A 891 -0.15 -17.44 -21.42
CA ASP A 891 -1.53 -17.18 -21.03
C ASP A 891 -2.54 -17.36 -22.19
N MET A 892 -2.11 -17.93 -23.33
CA MET A 892 -2.99 -18.22 -24.46
C MET A 892 -3.61 -19.62 -24.42
N GLY A 893 -3.20 -20.47 -23.46
CA GLY A 893 -3.62 -21.86 -23.38
C GLY A 893 -2.94 -22.77 -24.42
N PRO A 894 -3.63 -23.84 -24.87
CA PRO A 894 -3.05 -24.82 -25.79
C PRO A 894 -2.80 -24.23 -27.18
N ILE A 895 -1.92 -24.89 -27.96
CA ILE A 895 -1.52 -24.44 -29.29
C ILE A 895 -2.70 -24.28 -30.28
N SER A 896 -3.84 -24.96 -30.05
CA SER A 896 -5.06 -24.78 -30.86
C SER A 896 -5.61 -23.36 -30.80
N CYS A 897 -5.27 -22.57 -29.77
CA CYS A 897 -5.66 -21.17 -29.66
C CYS A 897 -4.76 -20.22 -30.48
N TYR A 898 -3.70 -20.72 -31.13
CA TYR A 898 -2.67 -19.90 -31.74
C TYR A 898 -2.95 -19.74 -33.23
N LEU A 899 -3.02 -18.50 -33.69
CA LEU A 899 -3.40 -18.16 -35.07
C LEU A 899 -2.27 -17.47 -35.81
N GLY A 900 -2.24 -17.63 -37.13
CA GLY A 900 -1.36 -16.86 -38.02
C GLY A 900 -0.17 -17.66 -38.58
N PRO A 901 0.57 -17.04 -39.51
CA PRO A 901 1.58 -17.75 -40.30
C PRO A 901 2.91 -18.00 -39.57
N GLU A 902 3.12 -17.38 -38.41
CA GLU A 902 4.39 -17.43 -37.65
C GLU A 902 4.31 -18.30 -36.38
N VAL A 903 3.23 -19.08 -36.23
CA VAL A 903 3.08 -20.03 -35.12
C VAL A 903 4.17 -21.10 -35.25
N PRO A 904 5.03 -21.30 -34.24
CA PRO A 904 6.05 -22.33 -34.28
C PRO A 904 5.44 -23.73 -34.45
N LYS A 905 6.13 -24.58 -35.22
CA LYS A 905 5.75 -26.00 -35.38
C LYS A 905 6.12 -26.87 -34.17
N GLU A 906 7.08 -26.40 -33.36
CA GLU A 906 7.48 -27.06 -32.12
C GLU A 906 6.40 -26.82 -31.06
N GLU A 907 5.90 -27.90 -30.45
CA GLU A 907 5.01 -27.83 -29.29
C GLU A 907 5.85 -27.78 -28.02
N PHE A 908 5.47 -26.90 -27.09
CA PHE A 908 6.19 -26.71 -25.84
C PHE A 908 5.45 -27.33 -24.67
N ILE A 909 6.20 -27.84 -23.70
CA ILE A 909 5.63 -28.46 -22.50
C ILE A 909 4.73 -27.50 -21.70
N TRP A 910 5.04 -26.21 -21.68
CA TRP A 910 4.25 -25.19 -20.98
C TRP A 910 2.90 -24.89 -21.65
N GLN A 911 2.70 -25.33 -22.90
CA GLN A 911 1.41 -25.25 -23.60
C GLN A 911 0.45 -26.38 -23.20
N ASP A 912 0.85 -27.22 -22.23
CA ASP A 912 0.13 -28.41 -21.78
C ASP A 912 -0.31 -29.28 -22.97
N PRO A 913 0.62 -29.70 -23.86
CA PRO A 913 0.31 -30.17 -25.21
C PRO A 913 -0.58 -31.42 -25.21
N LEU A 914 -1.42 -31.52 -26.22
CA LEU A 914 -2.35 -32.62 -26.44
C LEU A 914 -1.92 -33.41 -27.67
N PRO A 915 -1.95 -34.76 -27.64
CA PRO A 915 -1.64 -35.54 -28.83
C PRO A 915 -2.67 -35.29 -29.93
N LYS A 916 -2.24 -35.38 -31.20
CA LYS A 916 -3.14 -35.22 -32.34
C LYS A 916 -4.21 -36.32 -32.37
N GLU A 917 -5.46 -35.92 -32.57
CA GLU A 917 -6.55 -36.85 -32.84
C GLU A 917 -6.40 -37.40 -34.27
N ASN A 918 -6.14 -38.70 -34.38
CA ASN A 918 -5.86 -39.37 -35.65
C ASN A 918 -6.87 -40.49 -35.95
N GLN A 919 -7.96 -40.58 -35.19
CA GLN A 919 -8.90 -41.70 -35.23
C GLN A 919 -10.31 -41.25 -35.59
N THR A 920 -11.12 -42.18 -36.12
CA THR A 920 -12.53 -41.94 -36.37
C THR A 920 -13.26 -41.78 -35.04
N LEU A 921 -13.85 -40.60 -34.82
CA LEU A 921 -14.62 -40.31 -33.60
C LEU A 921 -15.86 -41.21 -33.48
N ILE A 922 -16.27 -41.45 -32.24
CA ILE A 922 -17.52 -42.14 -31.92
C ILE A 922 -18.73 -41.35 -32.46
N ASP A 923 -19.75 -42.06 -32.94
CA ASP A 923 -21.02 -41.47 -33.39
C ASP A 923 -22.14 -41.60 -32.35
N GLU A 924 -23.35 -41.13 -32.67
CA GLU A 924 -24.49 -41.18 -31.76
C GLU A 924 -24.85 -42.60 -31.29
N LYS A 925 -24.67 -43.63 -32.13
CA LYS A 925 -24.98 -45.02 -31.76
C LYS A 925 -23.95 -45.53 -30.76
N ASP A 926 -22.68 -45.21 -31.01
CA ASP A 926 -21.58 -45.55 -30.11
C ASP A 926 -21.77 -44.88 -28.74
N ILE A 927 -22.17 -43.61 -28.72
CA ILE A 927 -22.48 -42.87 -27.49
C ILE A 927 -23.59 -43.58 -26.70
N ILE A 928 -24.68 -44.01 -27.35
CA ILE A 928 -25.76 -44.76 -26.67
C ILE A 928 -25.25 -46.08 -26.08
N ILE A 929 -24.42 -46.81 -26.81
CA ILE A 929 -23.81 -48.07 -26.33
C ILE A 929 -22.95 -47.80 -25.08
N LEU A 930 -22.07 -46.81 -25.14
CA LEU A 930 -21.18 -46.45 -24.04
C LEU A 930 -21.98 -45.97 -22.81
N LYS A 931 -23.00 -45.13 -22.99
CA LYS A 931 -23.90 -44.69 -21.91
C LYS A 931 -24.55 -45.89 -21.22
N ASN A 932 -25.02 -46.87 -21.98
CA ASN A 932 -25.63 -48.08 -21.43
C ASN A 932 -24.63 -48.96 -20.67
N GLU A 933 -23.39 -49.08 -21.13
CA GLU A 933 -22.36 -49.84 -20.39
C GLU A 933 -21.96 -49.13 -19.09
N ILE A 934 -21.86 -47.79 -19.09
CA ILE A 934 -21.60 -47.00 -17.87
C ILE A 934 -22.76 -47.18 -16.87
N LEU A 935 -24.02 -47.13 -17.32
CA LEU A 935 -25.20 -47.34 -16.47
C LEU A 935 -25.25 -48.74 -15.82
N LYS A 936 -24.67 -49.75 -16.46
CA LYS A 936 -24.59 -51.12 -15.92
C LYS A 936 -23.45 -51.31 -14.93
N SER A 937 -22.52 -50.36 -14.82
CA SER A 937 -21.42 -50.44 -13.86
C SER A 937 -21.91 -50.28 -12.42
N ASP A 938 -21.06 -50.63 -11.45
CA ASP A 938 -21.31 -50.47 -10.02
C ASP A 938 -21.00 -49.05 -9.51
N LEU A 939 -20.78 -48.09 -10.42
CA LEU A 939 -20.46 -46.71 -10.10
C LEU A 939 -21.74 -45.92 -9.77
N SER A 940 -21.71 -45.23 -8.65
CA SER A 940 -22.79 -44.36 -8.20
C SER A 940 -22.85 -43.03 -8.98
N VAL A 941 -24.00 -42.36 -8.93
CA VAL A 941 -24.17 -41.00 -9.49
C VAL A 941 -23.12 -40.04 -8.91
N ALA A 942 -22.91 -40.08 -7.60
CA ALA A 942 -21.94 -39.23 -6.91
C ALA A 942 -20.50 -39.48 -7.41
N GLU A 943 -20.10 -40.74 -7.61
CA GLU A 943 -18.78 -41.09 -8.11
C GLU A 943 -18.51 -40.56 -9.52
N LEU A 944 -19.49 -40.71 -10.41
CA LEU A 944 -19.39 -40.27 -11.80
C LEU A 944 -19.40 -38.73 -11.92
N VAL A 945 -20.30 -38.05 -11.20
CA VAL A 945 -20.36 -36.58 -11.16
C VAL A 945 -19.07 -36.00 -10.59
N SER A 946 -18.60 -36.53 -9.45
CA SER A 946 -17.38 -36.03 -8.80
C SER A 946 -16.15 -36.23 -9.67
N THR A 947 -16.06 -37.34 -10.41
CA THR A 947 -14.92 -37.61 -11.31
C THR A 947 -14.93 -36.71 -12.55
N ALA A 948 -16.09 -36.53 -13.19
CA ALA A 948 -16.22 -35.62 -14.33
C ALA A 948 -15.93 -34.17 -13.91
N TRP A 949 -16.45 -33.73 -12.76
CA TRP A 949 -16.16 -32.43 -12.18
C TRP A 949 -14.67 -32.26 -11.84
N ALA A 950 -14.05 -33.23 -11.17
CA ALA A 950 -12.63 -33.20 -10.84
C ALA A 950 -11.74 -33.02 -12.08
N SER A 951 -12.14 -33.59 -13.21
CA SER A 951 -11.43 -33.44 -14.49
C SER A 951 -11.61 -32.02 -15.04
N ALA A 952 -12.85 -31.61 -15.30
CA ALA A 952 -13.15 -30.36 -16.00
C ALA A 952 -12.89 -29.10 -15.16
N SER A 953 -13.12 -29.17 -13.84
CA SER A 953 -13.02 -28.01 -12.94
C SER A 953 -11.60 -27.53 -12.70
N THR A 954 -10.57 -28.21 -13.21
CA THR A 954 -9.21 -27.68 -13.20
C THR A 954 -9.03 -26.50 -14.16
N PHE A 955 -9.97 -26.34 -15.11
CA PHE A 955 -9.94 -25.22 -16.05
C PHE A 955 -9.95 -23.88 -15.33
N ARG A 956 -9.21 -22.92 -15.90
CA ARG A 956 -9.32 -21.50 -15.58
C ARG A 956 -9.23 -20.66 -16.85
N GLY A 957 -10.21 -19.78 -17.06
CA GLY A 957 -10.31 -18.92 -18.23
C GLY A 957 -9.28 -17.79 -18.28
N SER A 958 -8.60 -17.53 -17.17
CA SER A 958 -7.55 -16.52 -17.05
C SER A 958 -6.34 -16.79 -17.95
N ASP A 959 -5.87 -18.05 -18.00
CA ASP A 959 -4.77 -18.48 -18.88
C ASP A 959 -5.10 -19.70 -19.75
N ARG A 960 -6.38 -20.09 -19.77
CA ARG A 960 -6.94 -21.20 -20.56
C ARG A 960 -6.25 -22.55 -20.30
N ARG A 961 -5.67 -22.73 -19.10
CA ARG A 961 -5.08 -24.00 -18.65
C ARG A 961 -6.09 -24.88 -17.93
N GLY A 962 -5.77 -26.17 -17.81
CA GLY A 962 -6.62 -27.18 -17.18
C GLY A 962 -7.76 -27.64 -18.09
N GLY A 963 -8.74 -28.32 -17.50
CA GLY A 963 -9.88 -28.91 -18.21
C GLY A 963 -9.82 -30.43 -18.32
N ALA A 964 -10.83 -31.01 -18.95
CA ALA A 964 -11.01 -32.46 -19.07
C ALA A 964 -10.24 -33.10 -20.24
N ASN A 965 -9.89 -32.32 -21.25
CA ASN A 965 -9.13 -32.75 -22.41
C ASN A 965 -7.69 -33.12 -22.00
N GLY A 966 -7.18 -34.22 -22.54
CA GLY A 966 -5.94 -34.84 -22.10
C GLY A 966 -6.12 -35.89 -21.00
N ALA A 967 -7.29 -35.97 -20.34
CA ALA A 967 -7.53 -36.84 -19.19
C ALA A 967 -6.41 -36.78 -18.14
N ARG A 968 -5.87 -35.58 -17.88
CA ARG A 968 -4.74 -35.40 -16.95
C ARG A 968 -5.11 -35.72 -15.51
N LEU A 969 -6.39 -35.83 -15.19
CA LEU A 969 -6.89 -36.36 -13.92
C LEU A 969 -6.31 -37.74 -13.56
N ARG A 970 -5.96 -38.58 -14.56
CA ARG A 970 -5.34 -39.90 -14.33
C ARG A 970 -3.82 -39.87 -14.16
N LEU A 971 -3.20 -38.70 -14.34
CA LEU A 971 -1.76 -38.49 -14.35
C LEU A 971 -1.31 -37.74 -13.09
N GLU A 972 0.00 -37.74 -12.84
CA GLU A 972 0.58 -36.90 -11.79
C GLU A 972 0.60 -35.43 -12.23
N PRO A 973 0.27 -34.48 -11.33
CA PRO A 973 -0.04 -34.70 -9.91
C PRO A 973 -1.55 -34.91 -9.61
N GLN A 974 -2.45 -34.70 -10.57
CA GLN A 974 -3.90 -34.62 -10.32
C GLN A 974 -4.50 -35.88 -9.68
N LYS A 975 -4.01 -37.07 -10.05
CA LYS A 975 -4.51 -38.35 -9.51
C LYS A 975 -4.30 -38.48 -8.00
N ASP A 976 -3.35 -37.74 -7.43
CA ASP A 976 -2.95 -37.82 -6.03
C ASP A 976 -3.44 -36.62 -5.19
N TRP A 977 -4.13 -35.65 -5.80
CA TRP A 977 -4.69 -34.51 -5.07
C TRP A 977 -5.78 -34.95 -4.09
N GLU A 978 -5.72 -34.43 -2.87
CA GLU A 978 -6.67 -34.73 -1.80
C GLU A 978 -8.13 -34.46 -2.21
N VAL A 979 -8.37 -33.31 -2.84
CA VAL A 979 -9.70 -32.89 -3.32
C VAL A 979 -10.31 -33.85 -4.35
N ASN A 980 -9.48 -34.65 -5.03
CA ASN A 980 -9.92 -35.61 -6.03
C ASN A 980 -10.19 -37.01 -5.45
N ASN A 981 -10.01 -37.20 -4.13
CA ASN A 981 -10.21 -38.47 -3.43
C ASN A 981 -9.54 -39.66 -4.16
N PRO A 982 -8.20 -39.80 -4.06
CA PRO A 982 -7.43 -40.73 -4.89
C PRO A 982 -7.92 -42.19 -4.86
N LYS A 983 -8.47 -42.64 -3.72
CA LYS A 983 -9.03 -43.99 -3.57
C LYS A 983 -10.30 -44.17 -4.41
N GLN A 984 -11.24 -43.22 -4.31
CA GLN A 984 -12.46 -43.22 -5.10
C GLN A 984 -12.14 -43.04 -6.58
N LEU A 985 -11.30 -42.07 -6.92
CA LEU A 985 -10.89 -41.78 -8.29
C LEU A 985 -10.27 -43.00 -8.96
N LYS A 986 -9.37 -43.72 -8.28
CA LYS A 986 -8.76 -44.95 -8.81
C LYS A 986 -9.79 -46.02 -9.15
N LYS A 987 -10.82 -46.20 -8.32
CA LYS A 987 -11.92 -47.14 -8.61
C LYS A 987 -12.64 -46.73 -9.90
N VAL A 988 -13.04 -45.47 -10.00
CA VAL A 988 -13.78 -44.95 -11.18
C VAL A 988 -12.94 -45.07 -12.45
N LEU A 989 -11.69 -44.62 -12.42
CA LEU A 989 -10.79 -44.68 -13.58
C LEU A 989 -10.51 -46.11 -14.04
N ASN A 990 -10.37 -47.07 -13.12
CA ASN A 990 -10.19 -48.48 -13.48
C ASN A 990 -11.43 -49.03 -14.20
N THR A 991 -12.64 -48.73 -13.70
CA THR A 991 -13.89 -49.20 -14.31
C THR A 991 -14.11 -48.55 -15.68
N LEU A 992 -13.91 -47.23 -15.81
CA LEU A 992 -14.02 -46.53 -17.09
C LEU A 992 -12.93 -46.98 -18.08
N GLY A 993 -11.71 -47.25 -17.61
CA GLY A 993 -10.63 -47.83 -18.42
C GLY A 993 -10.99 -49.22 -18.95
N GLY A 994 -11.61 -50.08 -18.15
CA GLY A 994 -12.11 -51.37 -18.62
C GLY A 994 -13.21 -51.25 -19.70
N ILE A 995 -14.12 -50.28 -19.56
CA ILE A 995 -15.12 -49.96 -20.59
C ILE A 995 -14.44 -49.47 -21.87
N GLN A 996 -13.44 -48.59 -21.73
CA GLN A 996 -12.63 -48.07 -22.82
C GLN A 996 -11.96 -49.20 -23.61
N GLU A 997 -11.24 -50.09 -22.92
CA GLU A 997 -10.52 -51.21 -23.52
C GLU A 997 -11.48 -52.14 -24.27
N LYS A 998 -12.61 -52.48 -23.65
CA LYS A 998 -13.66 -53.31 -24.26
C LYS A 998 -14.22 -52.68 -25.53
N PHE A 999 -14.58 -51.39 -25.50
CA PHE A 999 -15.09 -50.69 -26.68
C PHE A 999 -14.03 -50.57 -27.78
N ASN A 1000 -12.81 -50.18 -27.43
CA ASN A 1000 -11.72 -49.98 -28.38
C ASN A 1000 -11.32 -51.27 -29.10
N SER A 1001 -11.56 -52.45 -28.50
CA SER A 1001 -11.31 -53.75 -29.12
C SER A 1001 -12.23 -54.05 -30.32
N THR A 1002 -13.30 -53.27 -30.53
CA THR A 1002 -14.30 -53.45 -31.59
C THR A 1002 -13.96 -52.72 -32.90
N GLY A 1003 -12.90 -51.91 -32.92
CA GLY A 1003 -12.35 -51.25 -34.10
C GLY A 1003 -12.52 -49.72 -34.14
N LYS A 1004 -13.59 -49.16 -33.57
CA LYS A 1004 -13.69 -47.72 -33.25
C LYS A 1004 -13.11 -47.47 -31.87
N ARG A 1005 -12.64 -46.25 -31.60
CA ARG A 1005 -11.97 -45.91 -30.35
C ARG A 1005 -12.58 -44.69 -29.68
N VAL A 1006 -12.58 -44.71 -28.35
CA VAL A 1006 -12.95 -43.60 -27.48
C VAL A 1006 -11.80 -43.31 -26.51
N SER A 1007 -11.52 -42.04 -26.26
CA SER A 1007 -10.54 -41.62 -25.26
C SER A 1007 -11.10 -41.77 -23.84
N LEU A 1008 -10.21 -41.86 -22.85
CA LEU A 1008 -10.62 -41.88 -21.46
C LEU A 1008 -11.12 -40.49 -21.05
N ALA A 1009 -10.56 -39.43 -21.64
CA ALA A 1009 -11.05 -38.05 -21.48
C ALA A 1009 -12.53 -37.91 -21.84
N ASP A 1010 -12.94 -38.43 -23.00
CA ASP A 1010 -14.33 -38.42 -23.42
C ASP A 1010 -15.19 -39.33 -22.54
N LEU A 1011 -14.70 -40.50 -22.14
CA LEU A 1011 -15.45 -41.39 -21.24
C LEU A 1011 -15.68 -40.80 -19.85
N ILE A 1012 -14.71 -40.06 -19.29
CA ILE A 1012 -14.89 -39.36 -18.02
C ILE A 1012 -16.04 -38.35 -18.13
N VAL A 1013 -16.03 -37.51 -19.16
CA VAL A 1013 -17.09 -36.52 -19.39
C VAL A 1013 -18.44 -37.20 -19.67
N LEU A 1014 -18.47 -38.19 -20.56
CA LEU A 1014 -19.68 -38.94 -20.91
C LEU A 1014 -20.29 -39.63 -19.68
N SER A 1015 -19.45 -40.16 -18.78
CA SER A 1015 -19.93 -40.77 -17.54
C SER A 1015 -20.60 -39.76 -16.60
N GLY A 1016 -20.11 -38.52 -16.57
CA GLY A 1016 -20.78 -37.41 -15.89
C GLY A 1016 -22.15 -37.10 -16.52
N CYS A 1017 -22.24 -37.05 -17.84
CA CYS A 1017 -23.51 -36.88 -18.56
C CYS A 1017 -24.52 -37.99 -18.18
N VAL A 1018 -24.09 -39.25 -18.18
CA VAL A 1018 -24.91 -40.40 -17.78
C VAL A 1018 -25.43 -40.25 -16.34
N ALA A 1019 -24.58 -39.82 -15.43
CA ALA A 1019 -24.95 -39.66 -14.02
C ALA A 1019 -25.99 -38.55 -13.83
N VAL A 1020 -25.82 -37.42 -14.52
CA VAL A 1020 -26.78 -36.31 -14.49
C VAL A 1020 -28.11 -36.71 -15.12
N GLU A 1021 -28.11 -37.35 -16.29
CA GLU A 1021 -29.32 -37.88 -16.94
C GLU A 1021 -30.07 -38.87 -16.03
N SER A 1022 -29.34 -39.78 -15.38
CA SER A 1022 -29.90 -40.74 -14.41
C SER A 1022 -30.52 -40.02 -13.21
N ALA A 1023 -29.86 -39.00 -12.66
CA ALA A 1023 -30.37 -38.22 -11.54
C ALA A 1023 -31.62 -37.39 -11.90
N ILE A 1024 -31.68 -36.85 -13.12
CA ILE A 1024 -32.86 -36.14 -13.66
C ILE A 1024 -34.04 -37.12 -13.83
N LYS A 1025 -33.76 -38.31 -14.36
CA LYS A 1025 -34.77 -39.37 -14.50
C LYS A 1025 -35.37 -39.80 -13.16
N LYS A 1026 -34.53 -39.93 -12.13
CA LYS A 1026 -35.00 -40.20 -10.75
C LYS A 1026 -35.85 -39.07 -10.17
N ALA A 1027 -35.61 -37.82 -10.59
CA ALA A 1027 -36.42 -36.66 -10.23
C ALA A 1027 -37.74 -36.54 -11.02
N GLY A 1028 -38.00 -37.44 -11.97
CA GLY A 1028 -39.25 -37.49 -12.74
C GLY A 1028 -39.23 -36.71 -14.05
N PHE A 1029 -38.06 -36.25 -14.51
CA PHE A 1029 -37.90 -35.55 -15.79
C PHE A 1029 -37.12 -36.41 -16.79
N ASN A 1030 -37.22 -36.08 -18.08
CA ASN A 1030 -36.45 -36.76 -19.13
C ASN A 1030 -35.72 -35.71 -19.97
N LEU A 1031 -34.48 -35.41 -19.61
CA LEU A 1031 -33.62 -34.46 -20.31
C LEU A 1031 -32.32 -35.17 -20.73
N THR A 1032 -31.83 -34.84 -21.92
CA THR A 1032 -30.54 -35.29 -22.43
C THR A 1032 -29.48 -34.25 -22.10
N VAL A 1033 -28.32 -34.69 -21.64
CA VAL A 1033 -27.14 -33.83 -21.45
C VAL A 1033 -26.34 -33.84 -22.75
N PRO A 1034 -26.06 -32.68 -23.35
CA PRO A 1034 -25.23 -32.60 -24.55
C PRO A 1034 -23.85 -33.23 -24.33
N PHE A 1035 -23.31 -33.84 -25.39
CA PHE A 1035 -21.98 -34.43 -25.37
C PHE A 1035 -21.38 -34.35 -26.78
N THR A 1036 -20.15 -33.84 -26.86
CA THR A 1036 -19.38 -33.77 -28.11
C THR A 1036 -18.06 -34.52 -27.92
N PRO A 1037 -17.79 -35.59 -28.70
CA PRO A 1037 -16.52 -36.31 -28.62
C PRO A 1037 -15.37 -35.50 -29.24
N GLY A 1038 -14.15 -36.02 -29.11
CA GLY A 1038 -12.94 -35.43 -29.69
C GLY A 1038 -11.86 -35.04 -28.67
N ARG A 1039 -12.09 -35.30 -27.38
CA ARG A 1039 -11.01 -35.16 -26.39
C ARG A 1039 -10.01 -36.29 -26.58
N VAL A 1040 -8.76 -36.02 -26.26
CA VAL A 1040 -7.65 -36.97 -26.38
C VAL A 1040 -7.03 -37.31 -25.03
N ASP A 1041 -6.21 -38.36 -24.98
CA ASP A 1041 -5.52 -38.80 -23.77
C ASP A 1041 -4.04 -38.38 -23.81
N ALA A 1042 -3.66 -37.34 -23.05
CA ALA A 1042 -2.27 -36.89 -22.93
C ALA A 1042 -1.42 -37.90 -22.16
N SER A 1043 -0.10 -37.89 -22.38
CA SER A 1043 0.86 -38.72 -21.64
C SER A 1043 1.50 -37.99 -20.45
N GLN A 1044 2.12 -38.73 -19.53
CA GLN A 1044 2.89 -38.14 -18.44
C GLN A 1044 4.08 -37.29 -18.93
N TYR A 1045 4.70 -37.69 -20.05
CA TYR A 1045 5.78 -36.92 -20.69
C TYR A 1045 5.31 -35.55 -21.21
N GLN A 1046 4.03 -35.43 -21.57
CA GLN A 1046 3.40 -34.18 -22.01
C GLN A 1046 2.80 -33.37 -20.84
N THR A 1047 3.18 -33.67 -19.60
CA THR A 1047 2.60 -33.04 -18.40
C THR A 1047 3.71 -32.63 -17.42
N ASP A 1048 3.89 -31.32 -17.26
CA ASP A 1048 4.82 -30.76 -16.27
C ASP A 1048 4.19 -30.75 -14.87
N ILE A 1049 4.74 -31.58 -13.97
CA ILE A 1049 4.20 -31.78 -12.63
C ILE A 1049 4.25 -30.50 -11.79
N GLU A 1050 5.35 -29.73 -11.85
CA GLU A 1050 5.48 -28.49 -11.08
C GLU A 1050 4.47 -27.46 -11.59
N SER A 1051 4.36 -27.32 -12.91
CA SER A 1051 3.42 -26.38 -13.54
C SER A 1051 1.95 -26.71 -13.22
N PHE A 1052 1.58 -28.00 -13.19
CA PHE A 1052 0.21 -28.43 -12.85
C PHE A 1052 -0.11 -28.29 -11.36
N SER A 1053 0.90 -28.25 -10.47
CA SER A 1053 0.67 -28.05 -9.04
C SER A 1053 -0.04 -26.73 -8.72
N HIS A 1054 0.13 -25.71 -9.57
CA HIS A 1054 -0.58 -24.43 -9.45
C HIS A 1054 -2.07 -24.49 -9.81
N LEU A 1055 -2.53 -25.58 -10.43
CA LEU A 1055 -3.94 -25.83 -10.73
C LEU A 1055 -4.65 -26.62 -9.61
N GLU A 1056 -3.92 -27.08 -8.58
CA GLU A 1056 -4.52 -27.79 -7.45
C GLU A 1056 -5.51 -26.86 -6.72
N PRO A 1057 -6.81 -27.21 -6.65
CA PRO A 1057 -7.76 -26.40 -5.92
C PRO A 1057 -7.43 -26.40 -4.42
N VAL A 1058 -7.06 -25.24 -3.88
CA VAL A 1058 -6.95 -25.03 -2.43
C VAL A 1058 -8.32 -24.90 -1.76
N ALA A 1059 -9.32 -24.51 -2.55
CA ALA A 1059 -10.73 -24.46 -2.20
C ALA A 1059 -11.55 -24.86 -3.41
N ASP A 1060 -12.57 -25.70 -3.20
CA ASP A 1060 -13.57 -26.02 -4.21
C ASP A 1060 -14.94 -26.06 -3.52
N GLY A 1061 -15.60 -24.91 -3.48
CA GLY A 1061 -16.91 -24.79 -2.83
C GLY A 1061 -18.01 -25.60 -3.53
N PHE A 1062 -17.84 -25.99 -4.80
CA PHE A 1062 -18.78 -26.88 -5.49
C PHE A 1062 -18.73 -28.30 -4.92
N ARG A 1063 -17.56 -28.76 -4.48
CA ARG A 1063 -17.37 -30.03 -3.75
C ARG A 1063 -17.30 -29.88 -2.22
N ASN A 1064 -17.66 -28.70 -1.70
CA ASN A 1064 -17.57 -28.31 -0.29
C ASN A 1064 -16.19 -28.55 0.36
N TYR A 1065 -15.12 -28.34 -0.41
CA TYR A 1065 -13.75 -28.61 0.00
C TYR A 1065 -12.96 -27.35 0.35
N LEU A 1066 -12.14 -27.44 1.39
CA LEU A 1066 -11.16 -26.44 1.78
C LEU A 1066 -9.92 -27.14 2.36
N LYS A 1067 -8.76 -27.00 1.71
CA LYS A 1067 -7.52 -27.74 2.07
C LYS A 1067 -6.96 -27.36 3.46
N GLY A 1068 -7.30 -26.18 3.97
CA GLY A 1068 -6.80 -25.68 5.25
C GLY A 1068 -7.53 -24.44 5.73
N LYS A 1069 -6.97 -23.77 6.74
CA LYS A 1069 -7.51 -22.49 7.24
C LYS A 1069 -6.88 -21.33 6.47
N TYR A 1070 -7.71 -20.49 5.86
CA TYR A 1070 -7.29 -19.31 5.10
C TYR A 1070 -7.76 -18.03 5.79
N SER A 1071 -7.03 -16.94 5.58
CA SER A 1071 -7.46 -15.59 5.98
C SER A 1071 -8.66 -15.09 5.16
N VAL A 1072 -8.82 -15.63 3.94
CA VAL A 1072 -9.95 -15.36 3.05
C VAL A 1072 -11.11 -16.30 3.37
N LEU A 1073 -12.32 -15.75 3.43
CA LEU A 1073 -13.54 -16.51 3.69
C LEU A 1073 -13.87 -17.47 2.52
N ALA A 1074 -14.40 -18.65 2.83
CA ALA A 1074 -14.66 -19.70 1.86
C ALA A 1074 -15.56 -19.25 0.69
N GLU A 1075 -16.60 -18.46 0.96
CA GLU A 1075 -17.51 -17.95 -0.06
C GLU A 1075 -16.84 -16.97 -1.04
N LYS A 1076 -15.77 -16.29 -0.63
CA LYS A 1076 -14.97 -15.46 -1.54
C LYS A 1076 -14.15 -16.33 -2.48
N LEU A 1077 -13.60 -17.44 -1.98
CA LEU A 1077 -12.88 -18.43 -2.79
C LEU A 1077 -13.83 -19.18 -3.74
N LEU A 1078 -15.08 -19.42 -3.35
CA LEU A 1078 -16.10 -19.97 -4.23
C LEU A 1078 -16.39 -19.04 -5.42
N VAL A 1079 -16.57 -17.74 -5.16
CA VAL A 1079 -16.82 -16.75 -6.21
C VAL A 1079 -15.58 -16.55 -7.10
N ASP A 1080 -14.38 -16.54 -6.51
CA ASP A 1080 -13.12 -16.54 -7.27
C ASP A 1080 -13.02 -17.76 -8.19
N LYS A 1081 -13.30 -18.96 -7.68
CA LYS A 1081 -13.31 -20.19 -8.49
C LYS A 1081 -14.37 -20.17 -9.59
N ALA A 1082 -15.55 -19.62 -9.30
CA ALA A 1082 -16.61 -19.48 -10.29
C ALA A 1082 -16.21 -18.53 -11.43
N GLN A 1083 -15.49 -17.45 -11.10
CA GLN A 1083 -14.96 -16.53 -12.10
C GLN A 1083 -13.93 -17.22 -13.00
N LEU A 1084 -13.01 -18.02 -12.44
CA LEU A 1084 -12.06 -18.81 -13.24
C LEU A 1084 -12.78 -19.79 -14.17
N LEU A 1085 -13.93 -20.34 -13.76
CA LEU A 1085 -14.78 -21.20 -14.59
C LEU A 1085 -15.73 -20.42 -15.51
N THR A 1086 -15.56 -19.10 -15.63
CA THR A 1086 -16.36 -18.20 -16.49
C THR A 1086 -17.86 -18.21 -16.17
N LEU A 1087 -18.22 -18.55 -14.93
CA LEU A 1087 -19.61 -18.73 -14.52
C LEU A 1087 -20.25 -17.39 -14.16
N SER A 1088 -21.50 -17.23 -14.58
CA SER A 1088 -22.38 -16.18 -14.10
C SER A 1088 -22.95 -16.52 -12.71
N ILE A 1089 -23.58 -15.54 -12.07
CA ILE A 1089 -24.22 -15.72 -10.76
C ILE A 1089 -25.31 -16.82 -10.78
N PRO A 1090 -26.22 -16.88 -11.77
CA PRO A 1090 -27.18 -17.98 -11.87
C PRO A 1090 -26.50 -19.35 -12.07
N GLU A 1091 -25.49 -19.44 -12.93
CA GLU A 1091 -24.76 -20.69 -13.19
C GLU A 1091 -24.04 -21.20 -11.94
N LEU A 1092 -23.34 -20.32 -11.21
CA LEU A 1092 -22.76 -20.63 -9.90
C LEU A 1092 -23.83 -21.19 -8.95
N THR A 1093 -24.98 -20.53 -8.87
CA THR A 1093 -26.07 -20.90 -7.97
C THR A 1093 -26.61 -22.29 -8.27
N VAL A 1094 -27.00 -22.56 -9.52
CA VAL A 1094 -27.56 -23.87 -9.90
C VAL A 1094 -26.54 -24.98 -9.74
N LEU A 1095 -25.27 -24.74 -10.08
CA LEU A 1095 -24.22 -25.74 -9.92
C LEU A 1095 -24.02 -26.10 -8.45
N VAL A 1096 -23.93 -25.15 -7.52
CA VAL A 1096 -23.79 -25.49 -6.09
C VAL A 1096 -24.99 -26.29 -5.59
N GLY A 1097 -26.22 -25.83 -5.88
CA GLY A 1097 -27.43 -26.53 -5.43
C GLY A 1097 -27.54 -27.95 -6.00
N GLY A 1098 -27.21 -28.13 -7.28
CA GLY A 1098 -27.22 -29.43 -7.95
C GLY A 1098 -26.13 -30.36 -7.44
N MET A 1099 -24.90 -29.88 -7.29
CA MET A 1099 -23.78 -30.68 -6.77
C MET A 1099 -24.05 -31.19 -5.36
N ARG A 1100 -24.74 -30.41 -4.52
CA ARG A 1100 -25.17 -30.86 -3.18
C ARG A 1100 -26.18 -32.01 -3.23
N VAL A 1101 -27.26 -31.88 -4.00
CA VAL A 1101 -28.28 -32.95 -4.08
C VAL A 1101 -27.78 -34.19 -4.83
N LEU A 1102 -26.77 -34.05 -5.69
CA LEU A 1102 -26.06 -35.17 -6.33
C LEU A 1102 -25.06 -35.87 -5.39
N ASN A 1103 -24.88 -35.35 -4.17
CA ASN A 1103 -23.91 -35.82 -3.18
C ASN A 1103 -22.46 -35.83 -3.71
N ALA A 1104 -22.06 -34.76 -4.39
CA ALA A 1104 -20.74 -34.62 -5.01
C ALA A 1104 -19.73 -33.90 -4.10
N ASN A 1105 -19.89 -34.00 -2.78
CA ASN A 1105 -18.89 -33.49 -1.83
C ASN A 1105 -17.62 -34.36 -1.87
N PHE A 1106 -16.43 -33.76 -1.71
CA PHE A 1106 -15.15 -34.43 -1.99
C PHE A 1106 -14.91 -35.71 -1.16
N ASP A 1107 -15.41 -35.74 0.07
CA ASP A 1107 -15.27 -36.82 1.05
C ASP A 1107 -16.58 -37.58 1.31
N SER A 1108 -17.60 -37.37 0.48
CA SER A 1108 -18.97 -37.89 0.69
C SER A 1108 -19.64 -37.39 1.99
N SER A 1109 -19.19 -36.27 2.55
CA SER A 1109 -19.82 -35.61 3.70
C SER A 1109 -21.25 -35.14 3.38
N ASP A 1110 -22.14 -35.21 4.37
CA ASP A 1110 -23.52 -34.73 4.26
C ASP A 1110 -23.64 -33.19 4.44
N VAL A 1111 -22.53 -32.46 4.63
CA VAL A 1111 -22.55 -31.01 4.83
C VAL A 1111 -23.10 -30.31 3.57
N GLY A 1112 -24.21 -29.60 3.75
CA GLY A 1112 -24.93 -28.91 2.68
C GLY A 1112 -25.82 -29.82 1.81
N VAL A 1113 -25.88 -31.13 2.08
CA VAL A 1113 -26.75 -32.08 1.37
C VAL A 1113 -28.17 -31.99 1.93
N LEU A 1114 -28.88 -30.93 1.57
CA LEU A 1114 -30.20 -30.61 2.12
C LEU A 1114 -31.31 -31.32 1.33
N THR A 1115 -31.30 -32.65 1.33
CA THR A 1115 -32.27 -33.51 0.63
C THR A 1115 -32.35 -34.89 1.30
N ASP A 1116 -33.53 -35.51 1.28
CA ASP A 1116 -33.72 -36.90 1.71
C ASP A 1116 -33.54 -37.90 0.55
N LYS A 1117 -33.23 -37.42 -0.66
CA LYS A 1117 -33.03 -38.22 -1.87
C LYS A 1117 -31.69 -37.92 -2.56
N PRO A 1118 -30.54 -38.10 -1.89
CA PRO A 1118 -29.23 -37.91 -2.53
C PRO A 1118 -29.09 -38.70 -3.84
N GLY A 1119 -28.47 -38.08 -4.84
CA GLY A 1119 -28.33 -38.65 -6.19
C GLY A 1119 -29.56 -38.47 -7.09
N CYS A 1120 -30.53 -37.64 -6.69
CA CYS A 1120 -31.64 -37.18 -7.51
C CYS A 1120 -31.51 -35.67 -7.76
N LEU A 1121 -31.56 -35.22 -9.02
CA LEU A 1121 -31.39 -33.80 -9.35
C LEU A 1121 -32.70 -33.02 -9.10
N THR A 1122 -32.85 -32.51 -7.89
CA THR A 1122 -34.03 -31.74 -7.45
C THR A 1122 -33.61 -30.36 -6.92
N ASN A 1123 -34.55 -29.42 -6.85
CA ASN A 1123 -34.32 -28.11 -6.26
C ASN A 1123 -34.43 -28.09 -4.72
N GLU A 1124 -34.40 -29.26 -4.06
CA GLU A 1124 -34.60 -29.40 -2.61
C GLU A 1124 -33.54 -28.64 -1.79
N PHE A 1125 -32.32 -28.47 -2.30
CA PHE A 1125 -31.32 -27.60 -1.67
C PHE A 1125 -31.85 -26.19 -1.41
N PHE A 1126 -32.46 -25.56 -2.42
CA PHE A 1126 -32.96 -24.18 -2.30
C PHE A 1126 -34.23 -24.10 -1.45
N ILE A 1127 -35.12 -25.10 -1.56
CA ILE A 1127 -36.32 -25.19 -0.71
C ILE A 1127 -35.90 -25.26 0.77
N ASN A 1128 -34.93 -26.11 1.09
CA ASN A 1128 -34.53 -26.38 2.48
C ASN A 1128 -33.60 -25.31 3.06
N ILE A 1129 -32.71 -24.69 2.28
CA ILE A 1129 -31.83 -23.61 2.79
C ILE A 1129 -32.62 -22.33 3.10
N LEU A 1130 -33.71 -22.07 2.37
CA LEU A 1130 -34.58 -20.90 2.56
C LEU A 1130 -35.75 -21.16 3.53
N ASP A 1131 -35.92 -22.40 4.01
CA ASP A 1131 -36.99 -22.78 4.95
C ASP A 1131 -36.82 -22.06 6.30
N MET A 1132 -37.73 -21.13 6.60
CA MET A 1132 -37.77 -20.41 7.88
C MET A 1132 -38.16 -21.31 9.05
N GLY A 1133 -38.70 -22.51 8.81
CA GLY A 1133 -38.86 -23.56 9.81
C GLY A 1133 -37.52 -24.07 10.36
N THR A 1134 -36.41 -23.80 9.67
CA THR A 1134 -35.05 -24.08 10.12
C THR A 1134 -34.40 -22.81 10.69
N VAL A 1135 -33.65 -22.95 11.79
CA VAL A 1135 -32.81 -21.88 12.37
C VAL A 1135 -31.34 -22.32 12.35
N TRP A 1136 -30.48 -21.46 11.82
CA TRP A 1136 -29.07 -21.74 11.64
C TRP A 1136 -28.23 -21.11 12.76
N SER A 1137 -27.29 -21.88 13.30
CA SER A 1137 -26.30 -21.42 14.26
C SER A 1137 -24.94 -22.05 13.98
N PRO A 1138 -23.82 -21.35 14.20
CA PRO A 1138 -22.50 -21.94 14.03
C PRO A 1138 -22.32 -23.09 15.04
N VAL A 1139 -21.64 -24.16 14.61
CA VAL A 1139 -21.34 -25.33 15.48
C VAL A 1139 -20.38 -24.94 16.60
N SER A 1140 -19.46 -24.02 16.31
CA SER A 1140 -18.52 -23.45 17.29
C SER A 1140 -18.53 -21.93 17.23
N LYS A 1141 -18.41 -21.28 18.38
CA LYS A 1141 -18.20 -19.82 18.45
C LYS A 1141 -16.80 -19.39 18.01
N GLU A 1142 -15.85 -20.32 18.00
CA GLU A 1142 -14.44 -20.09 17.65
C GLU A 1142 -14.16 -20.36 16.17
N ASP A 1143 -14.99 -21.19 15.52
CA ASP A 1143 -14.86 -21.57 14.11
C ASP A 1143 -16.18 -21.38 13.35
N TYR A 1144 -16.26 -20.29 12.58
CA TYR A 1144 -17.44 -19.88 11.82
C TYR A 1144 -17.50 -20.48 10.39
N SER A 1145 -16.92 -21.68 10.22
CA SER A 1145 -16.91 -22.42 8.94
C SER A 1145 -18.08 -23.40 8.78
N LEU A 1146 -18.62 -23.94 9.88
CA LEU A 1146 -19.66 -24.97 9.90
C LEU A 1146 -20.87 -24.55 10.75
N PHE A 1147 -22.06 -24.90 10.29
CA PHE A 1147 -23.33 -24.49 10.88
C PHE A 1147 -24.30 -25.67 11.00
N GLU A 1148 -25.08 -25.66 12.07
CA GLU A 1148 -26.21 -26.56 12.31
C GLU A 1148 -27.52 -25.85 12.00
N GLY A 1149 -28.36 -26.47 11.18
CA GLY A 1149 -29.74 -26.09 10.93
C GLY A 1149 -30.66 -26.90 11.82
N LYS A 1150 -31.30 -26.25 12.79
CA LYS A 1150 -32.23 -26.86 13.75
C LYS A 1150 -33.67 -26.56 13.38
N ASP A 1151 -34.56 -27.52 13.57
CA ASP A 1151 -35.99 -27.26 13.54
C ASP A 1151 -36.35 -26.19 14.59
N ARG A 1152 -36.98 -25.11 14.16
CA ARG A 1152 -37.22 -23.93 15.01
C ARG A 1152 -38.15 -24.23 16.19
N LYS A 1153 -39.05 -25.22 16.07
CA LYS A 1153 -40.02 -25.57 17.12
C LYS A 1153 -39.45 -26.57 18.13
N THR A 1154 -38.74 -27.57 17.64
CA THR A 1154 -38.28 -28.71 18.45
C THR A 1154 -36.82 -28.60 18.86
N GLY A 1155 -36.03 -27.74 18.21
CA GLY A 1155 -34.59 -27.58 18.43
C GLY A 1155 -33.74 -28.75 17.91
N LYS A 1156 -34.35 -29.75 17.26
CA LYS A 1156 -33.63 -30.91 16.71
C LYS A 1156 -32.82 -30.51 15.49
N VAL A 1157 -31.57 -30.99 15.41
CA VAL A 1157 -30.73 -30.79 14.23
C VAL A 1157 -31.38 -31.52 13.04
N LYS A 1158 -31.62 -30.77 11.97
CA LYS A 1158 -32.10 -31.29 10.67
C LYS A 1158 -30.95 -31.42 9.69
N TRP A 1159 -30.08 -30.40 9.63
CA TRP A 1159 -29.08 -30.25 8.59
C TRP A 1159 -27.76 -29.72 9.15
N THR A 1160 -26.68 -29.94 8.40
CA THR A 1160 -25.42 -29.20 8.55
C THR A 1160 -25.08 -28.50 7.25
N ALA A 1161 -24.39 -27.37 7.33
CA ALA A 1161 -24.04 -26.55 6.16
C ALA A 1161 -22.73 -25.80 6.43
N SER A 1162 -21.96 -25.56 5.37
CA SER A 1162 -20.79 -24.70 5.40
C SER A 1162 -21.15 -23.25 5.04
N ARG A 1163 -20.15 -22.36 5.07
CA ARG A 1163 -20.29 -21.00 4.52
C ARG A 1163 -20.67 -21.00 3.03
N ASN A 1164 -20.12 -21.93 2.25
CA ASN A 1164 -20.39 -22.05 0.81
C ASN A 1164 -21.84 -22.44 0.53
N ASP A 1165 -22.53 -23.01 1.51
CA ASP A 1165 -23.94 -23.37 1.39
C ASP A 1165 -24.83 -22.22 1.85
N LEU A 1166 -24.57 -21.68 3.05
CA LEU A 1166 -25.42 -20.64 3.66
C LEU A 1166 -25.33 -19.29 2.98
N ILE A 1167 -24.27 -19.03 2.20
CA ILE A 1167 -24.14 -17.77 1.48
C ILE A 1167 -25.32 -17.53 0.51
N PHE A 1168 -25.92 -18.60 -0.02
CA PHE A 1168 -27.11 -18.55 -0.89
C PHE A 1168 -28.41 -18.22 -0.14
N ALA A 1169 -28.42 -18.23 1.19
CA ALA A 1169 -29.53 -17.74 2.01
C ALA A 1169 -29.23 -16.39 2.69
N SER A 1170 -27.98 -15.93 2.63
CA SER A 1170 -27.48 -14.75 3.35
C SER A 1170 -27.15 -13.56 2.46
N ASN A 1171 -26.43 -13.75 1.36
CA ASN A 1171 -26.12 -12.66 0.43
C ASN A 1171 -27.40 -12.28 -0.32
N SER A 1172 -27.75 -10.99 -0.35
CA SER A 1172 -29.04 -10.54 -0.88
C SER A 1172 -29.27 -10.91 -2.35
N GLU A 1173 -28.22 -10.93 -3.17
CA GLU A 1173 -28.34 -11.23 -4.59
C GLU A 1173 -28.36 -12.74 -4.86
N LEU A 1174 -27.46 -13.50 -4.23
CA LEU A 1174 -27.48 -14.96 -4.32
C LEU A 1174 -28.78 -15.54 -3.77
N ARG A 1175 -29.31 -14.94 -2.69
CA ARG A 1175 -30.61 -15.29 -2.13
C ARG A 1175 -31.75 -15.03 -3.12
N ALA A 1176 -31.77 -13.89 -3.80
CA ALA A 1176 -32.80 -13.61 -4.79
C ALA A 1176 -32.78 -14.63 -5.95
N VAL A 1177 -31.59 -15.07 -6.38
CA VAL A 1177 -31.45 -16.14 -7.39
C VAL A 1177 -31.89 -17.50 -6.82
N ALA A 1178 -31.50 -17.83 -5.59
CA ALA A 1178 -31.92 -19.05 -4.90
C ALA A 1178 -33.45 -19.11 -4.72
N GLU A 1179 -34.10 -17.97 -4.47
CA GLU A 1179 -35.56 -17.87 -4.35
C GLU A 1179 -36.25 -18.33 -5.63
N VAL A 1180 -35.77 -17.92 -6.81
CA VAL A 1180 -36.28 -18.41 -8.11
C VAL A 1180 -36.23 -19.94 -8.16
N TYR A 1181 -35.09 -20.53 -7.84
CA TYR A 1181 -34.95 -21.99 -7.88
C TYR A 1181 -35.70 -22.71 -6.76
N SER A 1182 -36.16 -22.02 -5.73
CA SER A 1182 -36.99 -22.60 -4.65
C SER A 1182 -38.49 -22.68 -4.99
N TRP A 1183 -38.95 -21.99 -6.06
CA TRP A 1183 -40.37 -21.97 -6.41
C TRP A 1183 -40.90 -23.36 -6.79
N THR A 1184 -42.20 -23.57 -6.55
CA THR A 1184 -42.87 -24.84 -6.80
C THR A 1184 -42.86 -25.27 -8.26
N ASP A 1185 -42.84 -24.31 -9.18
CA ASP A 1185 -42.82 -24.48 -10.65
C ASP A 1185 -41.40 -24.51 -11.25
N SER A 1186 -40.36 -24.30 -10.43
CA SER A 1186 -38.98 -24.19 -10.92
C SER A 1186 -38.20 -25.52 -10.95
N LYS A 1187 -38.85 -26.66 -10.70
CA LYS A 1187 -38.21 -27.99 -10.73
C LYS A 1187 -37.60 -28.33 -12.09
N GLU A 1188 -38.36 -28.16 -13.17
CA GLU A 1188 -37.88 -28.43 -14.53
C GLU A 1188 -36.87 -27.38 -14.97
N LYS A 1189 -37.10 -26.11 -14.63
CA LYS A 1189 -36.17 -25.00 -14.89
C LYS A 1189 -34.81 -25.26 -14.25
N PHE A 1190 -34.79 -25.63 -12.97
CA PHE A 1190 -33.56 -25.96 -12.26
C PHE A 1190 -32.78 -27.09 -12.95
N ALA A 1191 -33.47 -28.18 -13.34
CA ALA A 1191 -32.82 -29.28 -14.05
C ALA A 1191 -32.22 -28.83 -15.40
N LYS A 1192 -32.97 -28.03 -16.20
CA LYS A 1192 -32.48 -27.49 -17.47
C LYS A 1192 -31.27 -26.56 -17.29
N ASP A 1193 -31.37 -25.61 -16.37
CA ASP A 1193 -30.30 -24.64 -16.10
C ASP A 1193 -29.05 -25.34 -15.53
N PHE A 1194 -29.22 -26.37 -14.69
CA PHE A 1194 -28.10 -27.20 -14.23
C PHE A 1194 -27.43 -27.94 -15.40
N VAL A 1195 -28.18 -28.52 -16.33
CA VAL A 1195 -27.62 -29.18 -17.51
C VAL A 1195 -26.83 -28.20 -18.38
N VAL A 1196 -27.33 -26.98 -18.57
CA VAL A 1196 -26.64 -25.93 -19.33
C VAL A 1196 -25.32 -25.54 -18.64
N ALA A 1197 -25.35 -25.27 -17.33
CA ALA A 1197 -24.16 -24.89 -16.59
C ALA A 1197 -23.14 -26.04 -16.49
N TRP A 1198 -23.60 -27.28 -16.30
CA TRP A 1198 -22.78 -28.49 -16.31
C TRP A 1198 -22.08 -28.66 -17.66
N ASN A 1199 -22.84 -28.62 -18.75
CA ASN A 1199 -22.30 -28.75 -20.10
C ASN A 1199 -21.29 -27.65 -20.40
N LYS A 1200 -21.55 -26.41 -20.00
CA LYS A 1200 -20.60 -25.30 -20.13
C LYS A 1200 -19.26 -25.66 -19.50
N VAL A 1201 -19.23 -26.10 -18.24
CA VAL A 1201 -17.98 -26.48 -17.55
C VAL A 1201 -17.26 -27.63 -18.25
N MET A 1202 -17.99 -28.64 -18.74
CA MET A 1202 -17.40 -29.75 -19.49
C MET A 1202 -16.77 -29.34 -20.83
N MET A 1203 -17.12 -28.17 -21.37
CA MET A 1203 -16.71 -27.69 -22.69
C MET A 1203 -15.69 -26.54 -22.65
N LEU A 1204 -15.30 -26.05 -21.46
CA LEU A 1204 -14.44 -24.86 -21.31
C LEU A 1204 -13.08 -24.96 -22.01
N ASP A 1205 -12.54 -26.17 -22.20
CA ASP A 1205 -11.24 -26.42 -22.81
C ASP A 1205 -11.31 -26.95 -24.26
N ARG A 1206 -12.50 -26.93 -24.87
CA ARG A 1206 -12.76 -27.47 -26.22
C ARG A 1206 -12.46 -26.45 -27.32
N PHE A 1207 -11.26 -25.87 -27.27
CA PHE A 1207 -10.77 -24.94 -28.29
C PHE A 1207 -10.53 -25.58 -29.65
N ASP A 1208 -10.58 -26.91 -29.75
CA ASP A 1208 -10.58 -27.64 -31.02
C ASP A 1208 -11.88 -27.45 -31.82
N LEU A 1209 -12.95 -26.97 -31.17
CA LEU A 1209 -14.26 -26.73 -31.78
C LEU A 1209 -14.54 -25.24 -32.07
N SER A 1210 -13.69 -24.34 -31.58
CA SER A 1210 -13.84 -22.88 -31.69
C SER A 1210 -13.21 -22.29 -32.94
#